data_AF-A0AAN9EXE8-F1
#
_entry.id   AF-A0AAN9EXE8-F1
#
_cell.length_a   1.000
_cell.length_b   1.000
_cell.length_c   1.000
_cell.angle_alpha   90.00
_cell.angle_beta   90.00
_cell.angle_gamma   90.00
#
_symmetry.space_group_name_H-M   'P 1'
#
loop_
_entity.id
_entity.type
_entity.pdbx_description
1 polymer ?
#
loop_
_entity_poly.entity_id
_entity_poly.type
_entity_poly.pdbx_seq_one_letter_code
_entity_poly.pdbx_strand_id
1 'polypeptide(L)'
;MEREFCLDCLKIWKFISIHNINKQNKPQKLAQYSLKHMAKTMHLKLFLPLYSILTITLLCLMPSQINSSTLEADTLALQEIKRAIDPNSVSPSSYLSSWDFSVDPCESTGSQFLGILCNLPLDNSSSRVTAIDLDTIGYDGFLTPAIGNLTELTLLNLDKNKFRGPIPQTISNLRKLTRLTLSDNFFTGPIPSGISALKNLQYLDVSFNRLSGALPSNFSGLRSLTYMSLSNNAFAGRLPDLTGLWQLQTLDLSTNQFYGDIPNLPISLRKIYINHNIFSGHMTPLKGLKRLKWVDVSDNRLSGPISKDIMSLKQLVHLNVSYNRFITLEVINYSLEGPQLQVLEAQGNHLRGHLPVNLVTLRNLTNVNLANNEFSGTIPNEYGAKVATTWRRLYLDHNFLTGNLPPEFALKSNVRGSLANNCLKCPPNIVLCHGAQRPATELSELEEGLKVLDSSLALIKWHLKPSSKRRLQLDIMALCTRLRPVVMLDYGGKMPELQHCLSALVQLIHKESPIFEHLRVMVIQDMIYLIHLTELAHHVRSTINSELQLLFVDLEHEPPKMITEIEKSQLAMQLLSIQKFFSTVFTPEGMSNPSPSLKAKCSDNNNAESTSQCFHSHSIECIDLSSCLDDAEVTLPTLNGWLLGYPVVYLFGKEHIADSIYNLSTKYLHIFQVFVSRNSTLKKGIQPEELLSFSVPYNLSMRGSNEQWAQAFLAHMRMKWERCANAWKSLNMEVSECHPQAIVL
;
A
#
# COMPACT_ATOMS: atom_id res chain seq x y z
N MET A 1 0.65 25.87 -38.33
CA MET A 1 1.82 26.71 -37.98
C MET A 1 2.83 25.94 -37.10
N GLU A 2 2.53 24.70 -36.73
CA GLU A 2 3.27 23.87 -35.78
C GLU A 2 4.52 23.19 -36.38
N ARG A 3 4.50 22.86 -37.68
CA ARG A 3 5.49 21.94 -38.30
C ARG A 3 6.94 22.43 -38.40
N GLU A 4 7.22 23.71 -38.21
CA GLU A 4 8.61 24.23 -38.22
C GLU A 4 9.23 24.30 -36.81
N PHE A 5 8.48 23.97 -35.76
CA PHE A 5 8.97 24.03 -34.38
C PHE A 5 9.90 22.85 -33.99
N CYS A 6 9.90 21.76 -34.76
CA CYS A 6 10.45 20.47 -34.31
C CYS A 6 11.95 20.24 -34.62
N LEU A 7 12.59 21.08 -35.45
CA LEU A 7 13.99 20.87 -35.87
C LEU A 7 14.95 22.02 -35.52
N ASP A 8 14.46 23.26 -35.48
CA ASP A 8 15.30 24.40 -35.11
C ASP A 8 15.18 24.81 -33.63
N CYS A 9 14.21 24.32 -32.84
CA CYS A 9 14.06 24.71 -31.42
C CYS A 9 15.10 24.11 -30.43
N LEU A 10 16.28 23.69 -30.92
CA LEU A 10 17.52 23.79 -30.13
C LEU A 10 18.06 25.24 -30.08
N LYS A 11 17.50 26.15 -30.90
CA LYS A 11 17.99 27.48 -31.28
C LYS A 11 16.80 28.46 -31.44
N ILE A 12 16.91 29.70 -30.98
CA ILE A 12 15.74 30.55 -30.67
C ILE A 12 15.13 31.28 -31.89
N TRP A 13 13.92 30.83 -32.26
CA TRP A 13 12.68 31.63 -32.37
C TRP A 13 12.76 33.02 -33.05
N LYS A 14 12.42 33.09 -34.36
CA LYS A 14 12.07 34.32 -35.14
C LYS A 14 11.46 33.92 -36.50
N PHE A 15 10.48 34.59 -37.12
CA PHE A 15 9.59 35.70 -36.70
C PHE A 15 8.42 35.89 -37.70
N ILE A 16 7.17 36.02 -37.23
CA ILE A 16 6.08 36.96 -37.65
C ILE A 16 5.83 37.21 -39.18
N SER A 17 4.61 37.04 -39.74
CA SER A 17 3.49 38.03 -39.63
C SER A 17 2.15 37.63 -40.30
N ILE A 18 1.05 38.36 -39.97
CA ILE A 18 -0.26 38.50 -40.71
C ILE A 18 -1.21 37.25 -40.65
N HIS A 19 -2.56 37.29 -40.59
CA HIS A 19 -3.70 38.23 -40.27
C HIS A 19 -5.05 37.41 -40.36
N ASN A 20 -6.28 37.82 -39.97
CA ASN A 20 -6.86 38.91 -39.15
C ASN A 20 -8.34 38.66 -38.73
N ILE A 21 -8.76 39.25 -37.60
CA ILE A 21 -10.08 39.90 -37.30
C ILE A 21 -11.41 39.15 -37.56
N ASN A 22 -12.11 38.78 -36.47
CA ASN A 22 -13.54 39.12 -36.31
C ASN A 22 -13.98 39.28 -34.83
N LYS A 23 -15.28 39.54 -34.55
CA LYS A 23 -15.72 40.23 -33.30
C LYS A 23 -17.23 40.06 -32.97
N GLN A 24 -17.64 40.43 -31.74
CA GLN A 24 -19.04 40.63 -31.24
C GLN A 24 -19.84 39.35 -30.83
N ASN A 25 -20.83 39.36 -29.91
CA ASN A 25 -21.47 40.44 -29.12
C ASN A 25 -21.97 40.02 -27.69
N LYS A 26 -22.83 40.83 -27.01
CA LYS A 26 -23.08 40.87 -25.52
C LYS A 26 -24.57 40.64 -25.06
N PRO A 27 -24.97 40.74 -23.75
CA PRO A 27 -26.06 39.92 -23.13
C PRO A 27 -27.23 40.70 -22.42
N GLN A 28 -28.12 39.99 -21.69
CA GLN A 28 -29.02 40.47 -20.60
C GLN A 28 -29.53 39.28 -19.72
N LYS A 29 -29.57 39.33 -18.36
CA LYS A 29 -30.61 39.82 -17.39
C LYS A 29 -31.95 39.00 -17.39
N LEU A 30 -32.67 38.72 -16.28
CA LEU A 30 -32.60 39.08 -14.82
C LEU A 30 -33.53 38.18 -13.94
N ALA A 31 -33.57 38.43 -12.61
CA ALA A 31 -34.65 38.14 -11.61
C ALA A 31 -34.47 36.99 -10.56
N GLN A 32 -35.24 37.08 -9.45
CA GLN A 32 -35.12 36.33 -8.16
C GLN A 32 -36.51 36.12 -7.46
N TYR A 33 -36.53 35.58 -6.22
CA TYR A 33 -37.64 35.46 -5.23
C TYR A 33 -38.65 34.29 -5.42
N SER A 34 -39.26 33.64 -4.41
CA SER A 34 -39.05 33.57 -2.93
C SER A 34 -39.77 32.35 -2.28
N LEU A 35 -39.57 32.10 -0.98
CA LEU A 35 -40.16 31.02 -0.13
C LEU A 35 -41.37 31.48 0.75
N LYS A 36 -42.03 30.48 1.40
CA LYS A 36 -43.00 30.51 2.56
C LYS A 36 -44.51 30.37 2.20
N HIS A 37 -45.44 29.84 3.04
CA HIS A 37 -45.40 29.27 4.42
C HIS A 37 -46.52 28.21 4.71
N MET A 38 -46.33 27.47 5.82
CA MET A 38 -47.18 26.52 6.61
C MET A 38 -48.74 26.46 6.55
N ALA A 39 -49.25 25.23 6.40
CA ALA A 39 -50.22 24.43 7.22
C ALA A 39 -51.37 25.03 8.11
N LYS A 40 -52.59 24.43 8.03
CA LYS A 40 -53.27 23.66 9.13
C LYS A 40 -54.62 22.96 8.78
N THR A 41 -55.02 22.03 9.66
CA THR A 41 -56.28 21.24 9.92
C THR A 41 -57.66 21.82 9.48
N MET A 42 -58.77 21.06 9.35
CA MET A 42 -59.41 20.16 10.37
C MET A 42 -60.63 19.34 9.86
N HIS A 43 -60.99 18.20 10.49
CA HIS A 43 -62.34 17.67 10.89
C HIS A 43 -62.23 16.16 11.29
N LEU A 44 -62.69 15.67 12.47
CA LEU A 44 -64.06 15.25 12.90
C LEU A 44 -64.61 14.02 12.11
N LYS A 45 -65.20 12.91 12.63
CA LYS A 45 -65.87 12.44 13.89
C LYS A 45 -65.86 10.85 13.91
N LEU A 46 -66.18 9.99 14.92
CA LEU A 46 -66.48 10.01 16.39
C LEU A 46 -66.39 8.57 17.04
N PHE A 47 -66.15 8.48 18.36
CA PHE A 47 -66.63 7.48 19.39
C PHE A 47 -66.22 5.97 19.47
N LEU A 48 -66.39 5.43 20.70
CA LEU A 48 -66.13 4.07 21.26
C LEU A 48 -67.48 3.47 21.79
N PRO A 49 -67.62 2.13 22.02
CA PRO A 49 -67.15 1.42 23.25
C PRO A 49 -66.31 0.15 22.92
N LEU A 50 -65.42 -0.41 23.76
CA LEU A 50 -65.32 -0.54 25.23
C LEU A 50 -66.15 -1.72 25.82
N TYR A 51 -65.79 -2.97 25.45
CA TYR A 51 -66.28 -4.21 26.09
C TYR A 51 -65.33 -5.42 25.88
N SER A 52 -64.15 -5.44 26.54
CA SER A 52 -63.24 -6.61 26.50
C SER A 52 -62.24 -6.75 27.66
N ILE A 53 -62.23 -5.83 28.64
CA ILE A 53 -61.12 -5.66 29.61
C ILE A 53 -61.46 -6.23 31.01
N LEU A 54 -62.62 -6.90 31.19
CA LEU A 54 -63.18 -7.20 32.51
C LEU A 54 -63.62 -8.66 32.74
N THR A 55 -62.92 -9.65 32.16
CA THR A 55 -63.27 -11.09 32.29
C THR A 55 -62.09 -12.06 32.45
N ILE A 56 -60.84 -11.57 32.59
CA ILE A 56 -59.64 -12.43 32.78
C ILE A 56 -58.81 -12.00 34.00
N THR A 57 -59.51 -11.58 35.07
CA THR A 57 -58.95 -11.37 36.42
C THR A 57 -59.96 -11.87 37.44
N LEU A 58 -59.50 -12.70 38.38
CA LEU A 58 -60.31 -13.58 39.25
C LEU A 58 -61.11 -14.62 38.41
N LEU A 59 -60.90 -15.94 38.52
CA LEU A 59 -60.51 -16.71 39.71
C LEU A 59 -59.72 -17.99 39.37
N CYS A 60 -58.98 -18.45 40.39
CA CYS A 60 -58.38 -19.78 40.55
C CYS A 60 -57.16 -20.14 39.68
N LEU A 61 -56.12 -20.78 40.23
CA LEU A 61 -55.78 -20.99 41.66
C LEU A 61 -54.27 -21.24 41.77
N MET A 62 -53.60 -20.54 42.69
CA MET A 62 -52.20 -20.72 43.13
C MET A 62 -51.15 -21.09 42.05
N PRO A 63 -50.33 -20.13 41.56
CA PRO A 63 -48.91 -20.44 41.56
C PRO A 63 -48.52 -20.76 43.00
N SER A 64 -47.87 -21.90 43.23
CA SER A 64 -47.15 -22.11 44.48
C SER A 64 -46.14 -20.98 44.65
N GLN A 65 -46.12 -20.31 45.80
CA GLN A 65 -44.98 -19.46 46.16
C GLN A 65 -43.77 -20.37 46.40
N ILE A 66 -43.12 -20.76 45.30
CA ILE A 66 -41.70 -21.05 45.30
C ILE A 66 -41.06 -19.74 45.76
N ASN A 67 -40.53 -19.75 46.98
CA ASN A 67 -39.74 -18.63 47.48
C ASN A 67 -38.43 -18.61 46.68
N SER A 68 -38.47 -17.97 45.51
CA SER A 68 -37.33 -17.74 44.64
C SER A 68 -36.19 -17.18 45.47
N SER A 69 -35.21 -18.02 45.80
CA SER A 69 -34.00 -17.54 46.47
C SER A 69 -33.20 -16.67 45.51
N THR A 70 -33.26 -16.93 44.20
CA THR A 70 -32.80 -16.02 43.15
C THR A 70 -33.54 -14.68 43.22
N LEU A 71 -32.80 -13.57 43.14
CA LEU A 71 -33.39 -12.24 43.04
C LEU A 71 -34.26 -12.12 41.77
N GLU A 72 -35.51 -11.67 41.93
CA GLU A 72 -36.49 -11.52 40.84
C GLU A 72 -35.94 -10.78 39.60
N ALA A 73 -35.16 -9.72 39.81
CA ALA A 73 -34.56 -8.94 38.73
C ALA A 73 -33.54 -9.74 37.88
N ASP A 74 -32.87 -10.74 38.47
CA ASP A 74 -31.97 -11.64 37.75
C ASP A 74 -32.79 -12.68 36.96
N THR A 75 -33.81 -13.27 37.58
CA THR A 75 -34.73 -14.22 36.93
C THR A 75 -35.43 -13.60 35.72
N LEU A 76 -35.92 -12.36 35.85
CA LEU A 76 -36.53 -11.61 34.75
C LEU A 76 -35.51 -11.31 33.62
N ALA A 77 -34.25 -11.00 33.96
CA ALA A 77 -33.21 -10.78 32.96
C ALA A 77 -32.86 -12.07 32.19
N LEU A 78 -32.77 -13.22 32.87
CA LEU A 78 -32.59 -14.53 32.22
C LEU A 78 -33.79 -14.88 31.30
N GLN A 79 -35.02 -14.57 31.70
CA GLN A 79 -36.20 -14.75 30.85
C GLN A 79 -36.14 -13.90 29.58
N GLU A 80 -35.78 -12.61 29.69
CA GLU A 80 -35.63 -11.72 28.54
C GLU A 80 -34.49 -12.15 27.60
N ILE A 81 -33.40 -12.70 28.14
CA ILE A 81 -32.31 -13.29 27.33
C ILE A 81 -32.82 -14.53 26.57
N LYS A 82 -33.53 -15.47 27.23
CA LYS A 82 -34.08 -16.66 26.55
C LYS A 82 -35.17 -16.30 25.52
N ARG A 83 -35.97 -15.26 25.74
CA ARG A 83 -36.97 -14.74 24.78
C ARG A 83 -36.37 -14.11 23.53
N ALA A 84 -35.13 -13.62 23.60
CA ALA A 84 -34.44 -12.96 22.48
C ALA A 84 -33.58 -13.91 21.63
N ILE A 85 -33.64 -15.21 21.90
CA ILE A 85 -33.02 -16.29 21.13
C ILE A 85 -34.13 -17.02 20.36
N ASP A 86 -33.93 -17.23 19.06
CA ASP A 86 -34.86 -17.95 18.19
C ASP A 86 -35.05 -19.38 18.70
N PRO A 87 -36.28 -19.79 19.09
CA PRO A 87 -36.56 -21.16 19.55
C PRO A 87 -36.14 -22.24 18.56
N ASN A 88 -36.13 -21.94 17.25
CA ASN A 88 -35.69 -22.88 16.21
C ASN A 88 -34.18 -23.14 16.22
N SER A 89 -33.39 -22.31 16.93
CA SER A 89 -31.95 -22.49 17.12
C SER A 89 -31.59 -23.30 18.38
N VAL A 90 -32.59 -23.65 19.21
CA VAL A 90 -32.40 -24.33 20.50
C VAL A 90 -32.54 -25.84 20.35
N SER A 91 -31.41 -26.56 20.27
CA SER A 91 -31.42 -28.03 20.29
C SER A 91 -31.93 -28.57 21.63
N PRO A 92 -32.74 -29.64 21.68
CA PRO A 92 -33.13 -30.31 22.93
C PRO A 92 -31.98 -30.84 23.81
N SER A 93 -30.76 -30.83 23.29
CA SER A 93 -29.54 -31.25 23.99
C SER A 93 -28.71 -30.08 24.55
N SER A 94 -29.19 -28.83 24.43
CA SER A 94 -28.39 -27.62 24.67
C SER A 94 -28.56 -27.04 26.07
N TYR A 95 -27.64 -26.19 26.53
CA TYR A 95 -27.75 -25.61 27.88
C TYR A 95 -29.00 -24.74 28.03
N LEU A 96 -29.28 -23.87 27.06
CA LEU A 96 -30.48 -23.02 27.06
C LEU A 96 -31.79 -23.83 26.99
N SER A 97 -31.76 -25.05 26.43
CA SER A 97 -32.94 -25.93 26.41
C SER A 97 -33.36 -26.34 27.81
N SER A 98 -32.40 -26.57 28.73
CA SER A 98 -32.67 -26.95 30.12
C SER A 98 -33.44 -25.88 30.89
N TRP A 99 -33.18 -24.59 30.63
CA TRP A 99 -33.65 -23.45 31.44
C TRP A 99 -35.17 -23.41 31.59
N ASP A 100 -35.67 -23.94 32.68
CA ASP A 100 -37.09 -24.01 32.99
C ASP A 100 -37.44 -23.05 34.14
N PHE A 101 -38.14 -21.97 33.81
CA PHE A 101 -38.59 -20.97 34.78
C PHE A 101 -39.81 -21.42 35.62
N SER A 102 -40.16 -22.72 35.60
CA SER A 102 -41.02 -23.33 36.63
C SER A 102 -40.30 -23.55 37.97
N VAL A 103 -38.96 -23.52 37.99
CA VAL A 103 -38.11 -23.68 39.20
C VAL A 103 -37.17 -22.47 39.39
N ASP A 104 -36.55 -22.38 40.59
CA ASP A 104 -35.57 -21.34 40.88
C ASP A 104 -34.25 -21.56 40.10
N PRO A 105 -33.73 -20.52 39.39
CA PRO A 105 -32.51 -20.65 38.58
C PRO A 105 -31.23 -20.98 39.35
N CYS A 106 -31.09 -20.56 40.59
CA CYS A 106 -29.89 -20.76 41.41
C CYS A 106 -29.91 -22.11 42.14
N GLU A 107 -31.06 -22.52 42.69
CA GLU A 107 -31.24 -23.84 43.33
C GLU A 107 -31.15 -25.00 42.32
N SER A 108 -31.51 -24.74 41.06
CA SER A 108 -31.54 -25.75 39.99
C SER A 108 -30.34 -25.67 39.03
N THR A 109 -29.24 -25.04 39.47
CA THR A 109 -27.99 -24.95 38.70
C THR A 109 -27.41 -26.35 38.43
N GLY A 110 -26.91 -26.56 37.21
CA GLY A 110 -26.33 -27.85 36.81
C GLY A 110 -27.33 -28.99 36.53
N SER A 111 -28.62 -28.81 36.79
CA SER A 111 -29.69 -29.77 36.44
C SER A 111 -30.68 -29.19 35.43
N GLN A 112 -31.38 -28.11 35.79
CA GLN A 112 -32.33 -27.40 34.93
C GLN A 112 -31.80 -26.02 34.49
N PHE A 113 -30.73 -25.51 35.09
CA PHE A 113 -30.02 -24.34 34.60
C PHE A 113 -28.55 -24.68 34.35
N LEU A 114 -28.31 -25.42 33.25
CA LEU A 114 -26.98 -25.60 32.69
C LEU A 114 -26.43 -24.26 32.20
N GLY A 115 -25.13 -24.02 32.40
CA GLY A 115 -24.49 -22.76 32.03
C GLY A 115 -24.70 -21.58 32.98
N ILE A 116 -25.59 -21.70 33.98
CA ILE A 116 -25.75 -20.70 35.04
C ILE A 116 -24.90 -21.09 36.26
N LEU A 117 -24.24 -20.11 36.86
CA LEU A 117 -23.74 -20.19 38.24
C LEU A 117 -24.28 -19.01 39.04
N CYS A 118 -24.47 -19.23 40.35
CA CYS A 118 -24.90 -18.21 41.30
C CYS A 118 -23.97 -18.07 42.49
N ASN A 119 -24.01 -16.92 43.15
CA ASN A 119 -23.63 -16.79 44.55
C ASN A 119 -24.80 -17.25 45.43
N LEU A 120 -24.51 -18.11 46.41
CA LEU A 120 -25.45 -18.59 47.42
C LEU A 120 -25.02 -18.02 48.80
N PRO A 121 -25.54 -16.85 49.21
CA PRO A 121 -25.08 -16.16 50.41
C PRO A 121 -25.58 -16.83 51.70
N LEU A 122 -24.75 -16.80 52.75
CA LEU A 122 -24.99 -17.51 54.02
C LEU A 122 -25.96 -16.79 54.98
N ASP A 123 -26.46 -15.60 54.61
CA ASP A 123 -27.23 -14.69 55.47
C ASP A 123 -28.74 -14.64 55.12
N ASN A 124 -29.22 -15.63 54.36
CA ASN A 124 -30.58 -15.70 53.79
C ASN A 124 -30.96 -14.51 52.88
N SER A 125 -30.00 -13.72 52.39
CA SER A 125 -30.24 -12.78 51.29
C SER A 125 -30.44 -13.52 49.96
N SER A 126 -31.04 -12.85 48.97
CA SER A 126 -31.32 -13.49 47.68
C SER A 126 -30.06 -13.88 46.93
N SER A 127 -30.00 -15.14 46.49
CA SER A 127 -29.07 -15.68 45.51
C SER A 127 -28.99 -14.80 44.26
N ARG A 128 -27.79 -14.66 43.69
CA ARG A 128 -27.50 -13.77 42.56
C ARG A 128 -26.73 -14.48 41.48
N VAL A 129 -27.06 -14.24 40.21
CA VAL A 129 -26.38 -14.87 39.07
C VAL A 129 -24.97 -14.29 38.90
N THR A 130 -23.96 -15.15 38.93
CA THR A 130 -22.53 -14.79 38.85
C THR A 130 -21.84 -15.29 37.59
N ALA A 131 -22.40 -16.25 36.85
CA ALA A 131 -21.94 -16.61 35.51
C ALA A 131 -23.10 -16.98 34.58
N ILE A 132 -22.94 -16.64 33.29
CA ILE A 132 -23.70 -17.19 32.16
C ILE A 132 -22.68 -17.71 31.16
N ASP A 133 -22.76 -19.00 30.85
CA ASP A 133 -21.94 -19.71 29.87
C ASP A 133 -22.87 -20.51 28.96
N LEU A 134 -23.07 -20.08 27.70
CA LEU A 134 -23.90 -20.80 26.73
C LEU A 134 -23.04 -21.68 25.82
N ASP A 135 -23.52 -22.90 25.59
CA ASP A 135 -22.85 -23.89 24.75
C ASP A 135 -22.77 -23.46 23.27
N THR A 136 -21.69 -23.90 22.61
CA THR A 136 -21.29 -23.45 21.28
C THR A 136 -22.04 -24.19 20.16
N ILE A 137 -23.37 -24.18 20.21
CA ILE A 137 -24.24 -24.93 19.29
C ILE A 137 -24.87 -24.08 18.17
N GLY A 138 -24.69 -22.75 18.20
CA GLY A 138 -25.16 -21.86 17.14
C GLY A 138 -26.52 -21.21 17.39
N TYR A 139 -26.81 -20.82 18.64
CA TYR A 139 -27.96 -20.00 19.03
C TYR A 139 -28.04 -18.74 18.18
N ASP A 140 -29.22 -18.44 17.64
CA ASP A 140 -29.47 -17.26 16.80
C ASP A 140 -30.40 -16.30 17.54
N GLY A 141 -30.09 -15.00 17.55
CA GLY A 141 -30.81 -14.07 18.44
C GLY A 141 -30.05 -12.78 18.74
N PHE A 142 -30.40 -12.13 19.84
CA PHE A 142 -29.86 -10.82 20.23
C PHE A 142 -29.52 -10.78 21.73
N LEU A 143 -28.41 -10.14 22.10
CA LEU A 143 -28.11 -9.83 23.50
C LEU A 143 -28.95 -8.62 23.93
N THR A 144 -29.93 -8.81 24.81
CA THR A 144 -30.85 -7.74 25.22
C THR A 144 -30.22 -6.79 26.24
N PRO A 145 -30.71 -5.54 26.35
CA PRO A 145 -30.27 -4.61 27.39
C PRO A 145 -30.46 -5.13 28.83
N ALA A 146 -31.37 -6.10 29.04
CA ALA A 146 -31.64 -6.72 30.34
C ALA A 146 -30.41 -7.43 30.94
N ILE A 147 -29.41 -7.80 30.12
CA ILE A 147 -28.11 -8.32 30.60
C ILE A 147 -27.51 -7.43 31.71
N GLY A 148 -27.67 -6.11 31.61
CA GLY A 148 -27.13 -5.14 32.57
C GLY A 148 -27.86 -5.05 33.91
N ASN A 149 -28.89 -5.87 34.15
CA ASN A 149 -29.53 -6.01 35.46
C ASN A 149 -28.79 -7.03 36.35
N LEU A 150 -28.02 -7.94 35.76
CA LEU A 150 -27.27 -9.00 36.45
C LEU A 150 -25.99 -8.43 37.09
N THR A 151 -26.15 -7.49 38.05
CA THR A 151 -25.05 -6.68 38.60
C THR A 151 -23.89 -7.48 39.21
N GLU A 152 -24.15 -8.73 39.61
CA GLU A 152 -23.19 -9.66 40.21
C GLU A 152 -22.42 -10.52 39.19
N LEU A 153 -22.75 -10.41 37.90
CA LEU A 153 -22.15 -11.23 36.86
C LEU A 153 -20.63 -11.02 36.76
N THR A 154 -19.89 -12.12 36.92
CA THR A 154 -18.42 -12.19 36.84
C THR A 154 -17.95 -12.75 35.50
N LEU A 155 -18.73 -13.66 34.90
CA LEU A 155 -18.44 -14.27 33.61
C LEU A 155 -19.67 -14.19 32.69
N LEU A 156 -19.46 -13.70 31.47
CA LEU A 156 -20.39 -13.86 30.35
C LEU A 156 -19.64 -14.50 29.18
N ASN A 157 -20.03 -15.72 28.84
CA ASN A 157 -19.57 -16.43 27.65
C ASN A 157 -20.73 -16.73 26.70
N LEU A 158 -20.63 -16.21 25.48
CA LEU A 158 -21.55 -16.44 24.36
C LEU A 158 -20.78 -16.82 23.09
N ASP A 159 -19.52 -17.26 23.21
CA ASP A 159 -18.63 -17.63 22.10
C ASP A 159 -19.30 -18.60 21.11
N LYS A 160 -18.94 -18.52 19.82
CA LYS A 160 -19.29 -19.50 18.77
C LYS A 160 -20.80 -19.73 18.63
N ASN A 161 -21.53 -18.64 18.48
CA ASN A 161 -22.97 -18.61 18.29
C ASN A 161 -23.33 -17.66 17.13
N LYS A 162 -24.60 -17.30 16.99
CA LYS A 162 -25.10 -16.43 15.91
C LYS A 162 -25.77 -15.16 16.44
N PHE A 163 -25.37 -14.70 17.64
CA PHE A 163 -25.92 -13.48 18.21
C PHE A 163 -25.66 -12.28 17.29
N ARG A 164 -26.68 -11.45 17.11
CA ARG A 164 -26.73 -10.33 16.16
C ARG A 164 -26.94 -9.00 16.88
N GLY A 165 -26.77 -7.91 16.14
CA GLY A 165 -27.05 -6.56 16.63
C GLY A 165 -25.93 -6.00 17.53
N PRO A 166 -26.14 -4.83 18.15
CA PRO A 166 -25.12 -4.18 18.96
C PRO A 166 -24.98 -4.81 20.35
N ILE A 167 -23.76 -4.79 20.89
CA ILE A 167 -23.51 -5.05 22.32
C ILE A 167 -24.23 -3.94 23.11
N PRO A 168 -25.14 -4.25 24.05
CA PRO A 168 -25.91 -3.23 24.77
C PRO A 168 -25.03 -2.29 25.60
N GLN A 169 -25.35 -1.00 25.62
CA GLN A 169 -24.64 -0.03 26.48
C GLN A 169 -24.74 -0.38 27.98
N THR A 170 -25.81 -1.09 28.38
CA THR A 170 -26.04 -1.60 29.74
C THR A 170 -25.05 -2.68 30.17
N ILE A 171 -24.23 -3.24 29.26
CA ILE A 171 -23.09 -4.10 29.63
C ILE A 171 -22.14 -3.38 30.60
N SER A 172 -22.09 -2.04 30.54
CA SER A 172 -21.30 -1.20 31.45
C SER A 172 -21.82 -1.15 32.90
N ASN A 173 -22.96 -1.77 33.20
CA ASN A 173 -23.47 -1.95 34.57
C ASN A 173 -22.79 -3.11 35.30
N LEU A 174 -22.17 -4.05 34.59
CA LEU A 174 -21.63 -5.31 35.12
C LEU A 174 -20.29 -5.11 35.83
N ARG A 175 -20.23 -4.27 36.87
CA ARG A 175 -18.97 -3.82 37.50
C ARG A 175 -18.12 -4.95 38.09
N LYS A 176 -18.69 -6.13 38.32
CA LYS A 176 -18.00 -7.33 38.81
C LYS A 176 -17.48 -8.26 37.69
N LEU A 177 -17.75 -7.95 36.42
CA LEU A 177 -17.34 -8.78 35.27
C LEU A 177 -15.81 -8.87 35.16
N THR A 178 -15.28 -10.08 35.22
CA THR A 178 -13.87 -10.42 35.05
C THR A 178 -13.58 -11.04 33.68
N ARG A 179 -14.55 -11.74 33.09
CA ARG A 179 -14.45 -12.32 31.74
C ARG A 179 -15.69 -11.98 30.89
N LEU A 180 -15.43 -11.44 29.70
CA LEU A 180 -16.42 -11.24 28.64
C LEU A 180 -15.90 -11.89 27.36
N THR A 181 -16.59 -12.94 26.89
CA THR A 181 -16.25 -13.65 25.66
C THR A 181 -17.47 -13.77 24.76
N LEU A 182 -17.41 -13.09 23.60
CA LEU A 182 -18.47 -12.95 22.60
C LEU A 182 -17.95 -13.31 21.19
N SER A 183 -16.87 -14.08 21.11
CA SER A 183 -16.14 -14.35 19.86
C SER A 183 -16.96 -15.22 18.90
N ASP A 184 -16.64 -15.15 17.60
CA ASP A 184 -17.25 -15.98 16.55
C ASP A 184 -18.79 -15.89 16.56
N ASN A 185 -19.28 -14.69 16.25
CA ASN A 185 -20.69 -14.29 16.31
C ASN A 185 -20.98 -13.22 15.22
N PHE A 186 -22.18 -12.62 15.24
CA PHE A 186 -22.60 -11.58 14.28
C PHE A 186 -22.93 -10.23 14.96
N PHE A 187 -22.29 -9.91 16.08
CA PHE A 187 -22.46 -8.60 16.73
C PHE A 187 -21.96 -7.47 15.82
N THR A 188 -22.66 -6.33 15.82
CA THR A 188 -22.48 -5.21 14.87
C THR A 188 -22.33 -3.86 15.57
N GLY A 189 -21.56 -2.94 14.99
CA GLY A 189 -21.44 -1.57 15.51
C GLY A 189 -20.38 -1.41 16.61
N PRO A 190 -20.35 -0.28 17.33
CA PRO A 190 -19.24 0.05 18.22
C PRO A 190 -19.28 -0.69 19.56
N ILE A 191 -18.09 -0.93 20.12
CA ILE A 191 -17.94 -1.27 21.55
C ILE A 191 -18.55 -0.13 22.38
N PRO A 192 -19.43 -0.43 23.37
CA PRO A 192 -20.00 0.56 24.26
C PRO A 192 -18.99 1.57 24.84
N SER A 193 -19.30 2.86 24.77
CA SER A 193 -18.42 3.92 25.31
C SER A 193 -18.26 3.83 26.85
N GLY A 194 -19.23 3.19 27.50
CA GLY A 194 -19.19 2.80 28.90
C GLY A 194 -18.30 1.59 29.23
N ILE A 195 -17.68 0.90 28.26
CA ILE A 195 -16.91 -0.34 28.54
C ILE A 195 -15.79 -0.13 29.57
N SER A 196 -15.17 1.06 29.59
CA SER A 196 -14.14 1.43 30.56
C SER A 196 -14.60 1.42 32.03
N ALA A 197 -15.91 1.29 32.28
CA ALA A 197 -16.50 1.07 33.60
C ALA A 197 -16.11 -0.26 34.24
N LEU A 198 -15.77 -1.27 33.43
CA LEU A 198 -15.56 -2.65 33.86
C LEU A 198 -14.14 -2.84 34.46
N LYS A 199 -13.89 -2.21 35.60
CA LYS A 199 -12.54 -2.14 36.22
C LYS A 199 -11.95 -3.50 36.60
N ASN A 200 -12.81 -4.51 36.82
CA ASN A 200 -12.42 -5.86 37.19
C ASN A 200 -12.18 -6.78 35.97
N LEU A 201 -12.41 -6.30 34.74
CA LEU A 201 -12.31 -7.09 33.52
C LEU A 201 -10.85 -7.48 33.26
N GLN A 202 -10.59 -8.79 33.27
CA GLN A 202 -9.27 -9.42 33.08
C GLN A 202 -9.12 -10.05 31.70
N TYR A 203 -10.23 -10.48 31.10
CA TYR A 203 -10.27 -11.13 29.79
C TYR A 203 -11.40 -10.55 28.95
N LEU A 204 -11.08 -10.00 27.79
CA LEU A 204 -12.02 -9.49 26.79
C LEU A 204 -11.73 -10.15 25.45
N ASP A 205 -12.71 -10.89 24.91
CA ASP A 205 -12.69 -11.36 23.53
C ASP A 205 -14.01 -11.03 22.83
N VAL A 206 -13.93 -10.29 21.73
CA VAL A 206 -15.03 -9.98 20.82
C VAL A 206 -14.60 -10.19 19.36
N SER A 207 -13.60 -11.05 19.14
CA SER A 207 -13.05 -11.34 17.82
C SER A 207 -14.04 -12.10 16.92
N PHE A 208 -13.77 -12.16 15.61
CA PHE A 208 -14.61 -12.84 14.62
C PHE A 208 -16.07 -12.38 14.68
N ASN A 209 -16.29 -11.07 14.49
CA ASN A 209 -17.59 -10.42 14.57
C ASN A 209 -17.71 -9.35 13.46
N ARG A 210 -18.76 -8.52 13.51
CA ARG A 210 -19.02 -7.42 12.58
C ARG A 210 -19.03 -6.05 13.29
N LEU A 211 -18.32 -5.96 14.42
CA LEU A 211 -18.19 -4.74 15.21
C LEU A 211 -17.36 -3.70 14.44
N SER A 212 -17.63 -2.41 14.67
CA SER A 212 -17.11 -1.34 13.81
C SER A 212 -16.93 0.00 14.52
N GLY A 213 -16.22 0.93 13.86
CA GLY A 213 -15.90 2.24 14.42
C GLY A 213 -14.68 2.24 15.34
N ALA A 214 -14.46 3.33 16.07
CA ALA A 214 -13.25 3.57 16.84
C ALA A 214 -13.33 3.04 18.28
N LEU A 215 -12.17 2.74 18.88
CA LEU A 215 -12.09 2.41 20.29
C LEU A 215 -12.39 3.66 21.15
N PRO A 216 -13.28 3.58 22.15
CA PRO A 216 -13.52 4.65 23.11
C PRO A 216 -12.22 5.23 23.70
N SER A 217 -12.08 6.56 23.74
CA SER A 217 -10.85 7.23 24.23
C SER A 217 -10.51 6.93 25.70
N ASN A 218 -11.46 6.41 26.46
CA ASN A 218 -11.34 5.98 27.85
C ASN A 218 -10.91 4.50 28.02
N PHE A 219 -10.57 3.78 26.94
CA PHE A 219 -10.28 2.32 26.98
C PHE A 219 -9.20 1.93 27.99
N SER A 220 -8.16 2.77 28.14
CA SER A 220 -7.07 2.64 29.11
C SER A 220 -7.53 2.61 30.59
N GLY A 221 -8.82 2.85 30.84
CA GLY A 221 -9.46 2.63 32.13
C GLY A 221 -9.63 1.17 32.56
N LEU A 222 -9.45 0.18 31.68
CA LEU A 222 -9.56 -1.27 31.95
C LEU A 222 -8.27 -1.83 32.62
N ARG A 223 -7.91 -1.32 33.80
CA ARG A 223 -6.59 -1.54 34.42
C ARG A 223 -6.25 -3.00 34.76
N SER A 224 -7.26 -3.86 34.96
CA SER A 224 -7.08 -5.28 35.28
C SER A 224 -6.93 -6.17 34.04
N LEU A 225 -7.05 -5.61 32.83
CA LEU A 225 -7.12 -6.40 31.60
C LEU A 225 -5.78 -7.07 31.30
N THR A 226 -5.78 -8.39 31.17
CA THR A 226 -4.59 -9.23 30.92
C THR A 226 -4.55 -9.78 29.49
N TYR A 227 -5.73 -10.00 28.90
CA TYR A 227 -5.94 -10.46 27.53
C TYR A 227 -7.02 -9.60 26.86
N MET A 228 -6.76 -9.17 25.64
CA MET A 228 -7.67 -8.39 24.80
C MET A 228 -7.58 -8.87 23.36
N SER A 229 -8.69 -9.35 22.80
CA SER A 229 -8.83 -9.70 21.39
C SER A 229 -10.02 -8.98 20.75
N LEU A 230 -9.73 -8.20 19.71
CA LEU A 230 -10.70 -7.51 18.85
C LEU A 230 -10.57 -7.95 17.38
N SER A 231 -9.82 -9.01 17.10
CA SER A 231 -9.43 -9.39 15.74
C SER A 231 -10.60 -9.82 14.86
N ASN A 232 -10.39 -9.79 13.53
CA ASN A 232 -11.40 -10.17 12.53
C ASN A 232 -12.73 -9.43 12.75
N ASN A 233 -12.69 -8.10 12.62
CA ASN A 233 -13.82 -7.18 12.77
C ASN A 233 -13.69 -6.02 11.74
N ALA A 234 -14.55 -5.00 11.83
CA ALA A 234 -14.53 -3.80 11.01
C ALA A 234 -14.22 -2.53 11.85
N PHE A 235 -13.42 -2.64 12.91
CA PHE A 235 -12.99 -1.49 13.71
C PHE A 235 -12.09 -0.57 12.89
N ALA A 236 -12.29 0.74 13.01
CA ALA A 236 -11.62 1.76 12.22
C ALA A 236 -11.35 3.01 13.06
N GLY A 237 -10.21 3.66 12.83
CA GLY A 237 -9.78 4.83 13.60
C GLY A 237 -8.30 4.77 13.98
N ARG A 238 -7.83 5.83 14.64
CA ARG A 238 -6.56 5.80 15.39
C ARG A 238 -6.78 5.10 16.73
N LEU A 239 -5.79 4.32 17.18
CA LEU A 239 -5.82 3.78 18.54
C LEU A 239 -5.59 4.90 19.57
N PRO A 240 -6.32 4.90 20.70
CA PRO A 240 -6.01 5.77 21.83
C PRO A 240 -4.71 5.34 22.53
N ASP A 241 -4.22 6.14 23.47
CA ASP A 241 -3.12 5.72 24.35
C ASP A 241 -3.57 4.52 25.21
N LEU A 242 -2.87 3.38 25.05
CA LEU A 242 -3.16 2.14 25.76
C LEU A 242 -2.25 1.93 26.99
N THR A 243 -1.36 2.88 27.32
CA THR A 243 -0.41 2.74 28.43
C THR A 243 -1.07 2.41 29.77
N GLY A 244 -2.29 2.89 30.03
CA GLY A 244 -3.03 2.62 31.27
C GLY A 244 -3.43 1.17 31.52
N LEU A 245 -3.32 0.28 30.51
CA LEU A 245 -3.63 -1.15 30.61
C LEU A 245 -2.45 -1.93 31.22
N TRP A 246 -2.02 -1.56 32.44
CA TRP A 246 -0.77 -2.00 33.07
C TRP A 246 -0.62 -3.51 33.32
N GLN A 247 -1.68 -4.29 33.20
CA GLN A 247 -1.66 -5.75 33.35
C GLN A 247 -1.68 -6.50 32.01
N LEU A 248 -1.84 -5.80 30.88
CA LEU A 248 -2.09 -6.40 29.57
C LEU A 248 -0.87 -7.16 29.05
N GLN A 249 -1.04 -8.46 28.78
CA GLN A 249 0.03 -9.36 28.33
C GLN A 249 -0.14 -9.75 26.86
N THR A 250 -1.37 -9.82 26.36
CA THR A 250 -1.69 -10.08 24.95
C THR A 250 -2.68 -9.03 24.45
N LEU A 251 -2.33 -8.39 23.32
CA LEU A 251 -3.20 -7.51 22.55
C LEU A 251 -3.30 -8.05 21.13
N ASP A 252 -4.50 -8.40 20.70
CA ASP A 252 -4.82 -8.75 19.31
C ASP A 252 -5.85 -7.79 18.73
N LEU A 253 -5.46 -7.12 17.65
CA LEU A 253 -6.24 -6.16 16.87
C LEU A 253 -6.19 -6.52 15.37
N SER A 254 -5.72 -7.72 15.03
CA SER A 254 -5.47 -8.14 13.65
C SER A 254 -6.73 -8.18 12.78
N THR A 255 -6.56 -8.05 11.46
CA THR A 255 -7.67 -8.11 10.48
C THR A 255 -8.78 -7.09 10.81
N ASN A 256 -8.43 -5.82 10.74
CA ASN A 256 -9.30 -4.66 11.02
C ASN A 256 -8.93 -3.48 10.09
N GLN A 257 -9.48 -2.29 10.34
CA GLN A 257 -9.27 -1.08 9.54
C GLN A 257 -8.66 0.07 10.38
N PHE A 258 -7.89 -0.26 11.42
CA PHE A 258 -7.18 0.74 12.22
C PHE A 258 -6.11 1.44 11.37
N TYR A 259 -5.91 2.74 11.61
CA TYR A 259 -5.01 3.58 10.80
C TYR A 259 -4.26 4.62 11.64
N GLY A 260 -3.24 5.23 11.03
CA GLY A 260 -2.32 6.12 11.73
C GLY A 260 -1.22 5.33 12.44
N ASP A 261 -0.47 6.01 13.30
CA ASP A 261 0.75 5.42 13.87
C ASP A 261 0.44 4.52 15.07
N ILE A 262 1.37 3.61 15.39
CA ILE A 262 1.28 2.76 16.59
C ILE A 262 1.27 3.68 17.83
N PRO A 263 0.33 3.52 18.78
CA PRO A 263 0.25 4.36 19.97
C PRO A 263 1.33 4.00 20.99
N ASN A 264 1.37 4.76 22.10
CA ASN A 264 2.05 4.26 23.30
C ASN A 264 1.30 3.03 23.85
N LEU A 265 2.08 2.03 24.27
CA LEU A 265 1.61 0.69 24.61
C LEU A 265 2.07 0.31 26.03
N PRO A 266 1.32 -0.53 26.76
CA PRO A 266 1.63 -0.88 28.14
C PRO A 266 2.86 -1.80 28.24
N ILE A 267 3.78 -1.46 29.16
CA ILE A 267 5.08 -2.14 29.38
C ILE A 267 4.98 -3.61 29.84
N SER A 268 3.77 -4.08 30.15
CA SER A 268 3.45 -5.47 30.50
C SER A 268 3.38 -6.43 29.31
N LEU A 269 3.22 -5.91 28.08
CA LEU A 269 2.93 -6.71 26.89
C LEU A 269 4.01 -7.77 26.61
N ARG A 270 3.51 -8.96 26.25
CA ARG A 270 4.29 -10.12 25.81
C ARG A 270 3.99 -10.51 24.36
N LYS A 271 2.77 -10.26 23.91
CA LYS A 271 2.29 -10.54 22.56
C LYS A 271 1.54 -9.34 22.01
N ILE A 272 1.87 -8.92 20.80
CA ILE A 272 1.11 -7.94 20.03
C ILE A 272 0.88 -8.47 18.62
N TYR A 273 -0.39 -8.43 18.19
CA TYR A 273 -0.84 -8.74 16.83
C TYR A 273 -1.64 -7.54 16.34
N ILE A 274 -1.12 -6.82 15.35
CA ILE A 274 -1.79 -5.69 14.68
C ILE A 274 -1.76 -5.85 13.15
N ASN A 275 -1.50 -7.07 12.68
CA ASN A 275 -1.38 -7.38 11.27
C ASN A 275 -2.69 -7.20 10.50
N HIS A 276 -2.62 -7.10 9.16
CA HIS A 276 -3.80 -6.92 8.29
C HIS A 276 -4.63 -5.70 8.72
N ASN A 277 -4.01 -4.52 8.69
CA ASN A 277 -4.59 -3.23 9.08
C ASN A 277 -4.02 -2.10 8.18
N ILE A 278 -4.21 -0.83 8.56
CA ILE A 278 -3.79 0.35 7.80
C ILE A 278 -2.84 1.25 8.63
N PHE A 279 -2.09 0.65 9.57
CA PHE A 279 -1.14 1.40 10.42
C PHE A 279 0.01 1.99 9.60
N SER A 280 0.47 3.18 10.01
CA SER A 280 1.51 3.99 9.35
C SER A 280 2.67 4.31 10.29
N GLY A 281 3.65 5.07 9.79
CA GLY A 281 4.74 5.59 10.61
C GLY A 281 5.75 4.50 10.99
N HIS A 282 6.23 4.54 12.24
CA HIS A 282 7.40 3.77 12.67
C HIS A 282 7.12 2.85 13.86
N MET A 283 7.86 1.74 13.94
CA MET A 283 7.81 0.79 15.07
C MET A 283 8.41 1.31 16.39
N THR A 284 8.84 2.58 16.45
CA THR A 284 9.52 3.20 17.60
C THR A 284 8.84 2.96 18.97
N PRO A 285 7.50 2.96 19.12
CA PRO A 285 6.84 2.67 20.41
C PRO A 285 7.18 1.29 20.99
N LEU A 286 7.55 0.31 20.16
CA LEU A 286 7.88 -1.05 20.59
C LEU A 286 9.24 -1.14 21.31
N LYS A 287 10.14 -0.16 21.10
CA LYS A 287 11.51 -0.11 21.67
C LYS A 287 11.55 -0.27 23.20
N GLY A 288 10.56 0.26 23.91
CA GLY A 288 10.51 0.21 25.37
C GLY A 288 10.04 -1.12 25.97
N LEU A 289 9.42 -1.99 25.17
CA LEU A 289 8.57 -3.08 25.65
C LEU A 289 9.37 -4.37 25.93
N LYS A 290 10.27 -4.30 26.93
CA LYS A 290 11.26 -5.35 27.30
C LYS A 290 10.69 -6.74 27.62
N ARG A 291 9.37 -6.90 27.72
CA ARG A 291 8.65 -8.17 27.99
C ARG A 291 8.07 -8.83 26.74
N LEU A 292 8.15 -8.18 25.57
CA LEU A 292 7.69 -8.72 24.29
C LEU A 292 8.42 -10.02 23.95
N LYS A 293 7.63 -11.00 23.50
CA LYS A 293 8.05 -12.31 22.98
C LYS A 293 7.54 -12.54 21.56
N TRP A 294 6.36 -12.03 21.24
CA TRP A 294 5.73 -12.13 19.93
C TRP A 294 5.34 -10.74 19.43
N VAL A 295 5.76 -10.41 18.22
CA VAL A 295 5.36 -9.22 17.49
C VAL A 295 4.93 -9.65 16.10
N ASP A 296 3.68 -9.33 15.76
CA ASP A 296 3.19 -9.39 14.39
C ASP A 296 2.58 -8.05 13.98
N VAL A 297 3.20 -7.41 12.99
CA VAL A 297 2.77 -6.13 12.39
C VAL A 297 2.61 -6.23 10.87
N SER A 298 2.52 -7.45 10.34
CA SER A 298 2.47 -7.71 8.90
C SER A 298 1.27 -7.09 8.19
N ASP A 299 1.34 -6.92 6.86
CA ASP A 299 0.23 -6.41 6.03
C ASP A 299 -0.32 -5.07 6.53
N ASN A 300 0.53 -4.06 6.49
CA ASN A 300 0.29 -2.70 6.97
C ASN A 300 1.03 -1.67 6.08
N ARG A 301 1.09 -0.40 6.51
CA ARG A 301 1.80 0.70 5.80
C ARG A 301 2.94 1.29 6.63
N LEU A 302 3.49 0.52 7.59
CA LEU A 302 4.61 0.94 8.43
C LEU A 302 5.89 1.10 7.57
N SER A 303 6.76 2.04 7.94
CA SER A 303 7.91 2.43 7.13
C SER A 303 9.15 2.78 7.96
N GLY A 304 10.26 3.08 7.27
CA GLY A 304 11.53 3.44 7.89
C GLY A 304 12.39 2.22 8.25
N PRO A 305 13.27 2.33 9.26
CA PRO A 305 14.16 1.24 9.66
C PRO A 305 13.48 0.22 10.58
N ILE A 306 13.71 -1.07 10.34
CA ILE A 306 13.60 -2.11 11.37
C ILE A 306 14.83 -1.95 12.27
N SER A 307 14.71 -1.13 13.31
CA SER A 307 15.86 -0.61 14.04
C SER A 307 16.53 -1.63 14.98
N LYS A 308 17.81 -1.41 15.23
CA LYS A 308 18.66 -2.24 16.12
C LYS A 308 18.09 -2.39 17.53
N ASP A 309 17.28 -1.44 17.98
CA ASP A 309 16.64 -1.46 19.30
C ASP A 309 15.59 -2.56 19.40
N ILE A 310 14.74 -2.71 18.36
CA ILE A 310 13.71 -3.74 18.26
C ILE A 310 14.37 -5.11 18.12
N MET A 311 15.39 -5.20 17.26
CA MET A 311 16.19 -6.42 17.09
C MET A 311 16.91 -6.83 18.39
N SER A 312 17.17 -5.90 19.32
CA SER A 312 17.86 -6.16 20.60
C SER A 312 16.92 -6.48 21.78
N LEU A 313 15.61 -6.62 21.57
CA LEU A 313 14.66 -6.97 22.64
C LEU A 313 14.94 -8.38 23.18
N LYS A 314 15.61 -8.49 24.34
CA LYS A 314 16.11 -9.77 24.88
C LYS A 314 15.09 -10.91 24.92
N GLN A 315 13.81 -10.64 25.20
CA GLN A 315 12.76 -11.67 25.30
C GLN A 315 12.07 -12.00 23.97
N LEU A 316 12.33 -11.26 22.89
CA LEU A 316 11.68 -11.44 21.60
C LEU A 316 12.04 -12.80 21.00
N VAL A 317 11.04 -13.57 20.57
CA VAL A 317 11.17 -14.92 19.98
C VAL A 317 10.68 -14.92 18.54
N HIS A 318 9.61 -14.18 18.24
CA HIS A 318 9.01 -14.09 16.91
C HIS A 318 8.81 -12.63 16.52
N LEU A 319 9.32 -12.26 15.35
CA LEU A 319 9.14 -10.95 14.74
C LEU A 319 8.66 -11.13 13.29
N ASN A 320 7.42 -10.74 13.02
CA ASN A 320 6.87 -10.63 11.68
C ASN A 320 6.57 -9.16 11.35
N VAL A 321 7.24 -8.67 10.31
CA VAL A 321 7.21 -7.30 9.78
C VAL A 321 7.01 -7.31 8.25
N SER A 322 6.54 -8.44 7.70
CA SER A 322 6.31 -8.62 6.26
C SER A 322 5.21 -7.73 5.70
N TYR A 323 5.16 -7.57 4.37
CA TYR A 323 4.12 -6.82 3.65
C TYR A 323 3.89 -5.41 4.22
N ASN A 324 4.97 -4.64 4.25
CA ASN A 324 5.05 -3.28 4.78
C ASN A 324 5.96 -2.42 3.88
N ARG A 325 6.41 -1.26 4.36
CA ARG A 325 7.24 -0.29 3.61
C ARG A 325 8.57 -0.01 4.31
N PHE A 326 9.13 -0.98 5.02
CA PHE A 326 10.43 -0.84 5.67
C PHE A 326 11.55 -0.77 4.63
N ILE A 327 12.56 0.07 4.88
CA ILE A 327 13.63 0.38 3.91
C ILE A 327 15.02 -0.15 4.32
N THR A 328 15.23 -0.44 5.60
CA THR A 328 16.51 -0.97 6.13
C THR A 328 16.27 -1.93 7.30
N LEU A 329 17.19 -2.88 7.47
CA LEU A 329 17.18 -3.86 8.56
C LEU A 329 18.49 -3.74 9.37
N GLU A 330 18.40 -3.17 10.57
CA GLU A 330 19.57 -2.90 11.41
C GLU A 330 19.84 -4.03 12.40
N VAL A 331 20.96 -4.74 12.23
CA VAL A 331 21.35 -5.85 13.13
C VAL A 331 22.75 -5.59 13.68
N ILE A 332 22.88 -5.53 15.00
CA ILE A 332 24.18 -5.42 15.69
C ILE A 332 24.81 -6.80 15.94
N ASN A 333 26.12 -6.82 16.19
CA ASN A 333 26.87 -8.04 16.48
C ASN A 333 26.70 -8.43 17.97
N TYR A 334 26.19 -9.64 18.25
CA TYR A 334 25.98 -10.15 19.60
C TYR A 334 27.05 -11.19 20.03
N SER A 335 28.14 -10.73 20.64
CA SER A 335 29.26 -11.61 21.06
C SER A 335 28.92 -12.54 22.24
N LEU A 336 28.06 -12.10 23.18
CA LEU A 336 27.78 -12.79 24.45
C LEU A 336 26.31 -13.23 24.56
N GLU A 337 25.48 -12.46 25.27
CA GLU A 337 24.03 -12.69 25.35
C GLU A 337 23.31 -11.99 24.18
N GLY A 338 22.89 -12.79 23.19
CA GLY A 338 21.94 -12.34 22.17
C GLY A 338 20.47 -12.38 22.64
N PRO A 339 19.56 -11.70 21.93
CA PRO A 339 18.12 -11.85 22.12
C PRO A 339 17.66 -13.25 21.73
N GLN A 340 16.51 -13.68 22.27
CA GLN A 340 16.00 -15.05 22.11
C GLN A 340 15.33 -15.33 20.73
N LEU A 341 15.59 -14.48 19.72
CA LEU A 341 14.86 -14.47 18.44
C LEU A 341 15.06 -15.78 17.67
N GLN A 342 13.95 -16.45 17.34
CA GLN A 342 13.91 -17.72 16.60
C GLN A 342 13.40 -17.56 15.17
N VAL A 343 12.51 -16.59 14.94
CA VAL A 343 11.81 -16.36 13.66
C VAL A 343 11.86 -14.88 13.31
N LEU A 344 12.33 -14.58 12.09
CA LEU A 344 12.31 -13.27 11.46
C LEU A 344 11.65 -13.38 10.08
N GLU A 345 10.44 -12.84 9.94
CA GLU A 345 9.69 -12.76 8.68
C GLU A 345 9.60 -11.27 8.27
N ALA A 346 10.26 -10.87 7.19
CA ALA A 346 10.34 -9.48 6.71
C ALA A 346 10.16 -9.33 5.18
N GLN A 347 9.62 -10.37 4.54
CA GLN A 347 9.34 -10.42 3.11
C GLN A 347 8.35 -9.34 2.64
N GLY A 348 8.40 -8.96 1.36
CA GLY A 348 7.45 -7.98 0.80
C GLY A 348 7.63 -6.59 1.41
N ASN A 349 8.86 -6.09 1.41
CA ASN A 349 9.24 -4.76 1.88
C ASN A 349 10.17 -4.09 0.86
N HIS A 350 10.64 -2.88 1.16
CA HIS A 350 11.62 -2.14 0.37
C HIS A 350 13.03 -2.22 0.98
N LEU A 351 13.40 -3.32 1.66
CA LEU A 351 14.68 -3.40 2.37
C LEU A 351 15.84 -3.39 1.37
N ARG A 352 16.69 -2.35 1.45
CA ARG A 352 17.79 -2.11 0.52
C ARG A 352 19.17 -2.45 1.09
N GLY A 353 20.13 -2.64 0.19
CA GLY A 353 21.55 -2.78 0.51
C GLY A 353 21.99 -4.23 0.66
N HIS A 354 23.10 -4.47 1.37
CA HIS A 354 23.65 -5.81 1.54
C HIS A 354 22.93 -6.59 2.63
N LEU A 355 22.87 -7.92 2.49
CA LEU A 355 22.33 -8.82 3.51
C LEU A 355 23.10 -8.64 4.85
N PRO A 356 22.40 -8.43 5.99
CA PRO A 356 23.07 -8.15 7.26
C PRO A 356 23.78 -9.40 7.80
N VAL A 357 25.10 -9.44 7.67
CA VAL A 357 25.97 -10.52 8.17
C VAL A 357 25.72 -10.82 9.65
N ASN A 358 25.45 -9.79 10.47
CA ASN A 358 25.22 -9.93 11.91
C ASN A 358 24.02 -10.82 12.29
N LEU A 359 23.09 -11.16 11.38
CA LEU A 359 22.04 -12.16 11.65
C LEU A 359 22.61 -13.52 12.11
N VAL A 360 23.84 -13.87 11.72
CA VAL A 360 24.48 -15.12 12.19
C VAL A 360 24.84 -15.10 13.68
N THR A 361 24.95 -13.91 14.29
CA THR A 361 25.27 -13.77 15.73
C THR A 361 24.07 -14.10 16.62
N LEU A 362 22.85 -14.11 16.04
CA LEU A 362 21.63 -14.56 16.68
C LEU A 362 21.64 -16.09 16.84
N ARG A 363 22.01 -16.55 18.04
CA ARG A 363 22.22 -17.97 18.35
C ARG A 363 20.96 -18.82 18.22
N ASN A 364 19.79 -18.26 18.54
CA ASN A 364 18.49 -18.95 18.53
C ASN A 364 17.79 -18.90 17.16
N LEU A 365 18.27 -18.10 16.20
CA LEU A 365 17.57 -17.85 14.95
C LEU A 365 17.53 -19.13 14.10
N THR A 366 16.35 -19.54 13.67
CA THR A 366 16.12 -20.77 12.88
C THR A 366 15.34 -20.52 11.59
N ASN A 367 14.44 -19.53 11.57
CA ASN A 367 13.71 -19.12 10.36
C ASN A 367 14.10 -17.68 9.99
N VAL A 368 14.51 -17.49 8.74
CA VAL A 368 14.81 -16.18 8.15
C VAL A 368 14.08 -16.07 6.80
N ASN A 369 13.26 -15.04 6.65
CA ASN A 369 12.56 -14.75 5.41
C ASN A 369 12.73 -13.26 5.05
N LEU A 370 13.56 -13.02 4.02
CA LEU A 370 13.88 -11.72 3.46
C LEU A 370 13.50 -11.66 1.97
N ALA A 371 12.65 -12.58 1.49
CA ALA A 371 12.25 -12.64 0.09
C ALA A 371 11.45 -11.39 -0.35
N ASN A 372 11.33 -11.17 -1.66
CA ASN A 372 10.55 -10.04 -2.21
C ASN A 372 10.96 -8.70 -1.60
N ASN A 373 12.22 -8.33 -1.80
CA ASN A 373 12.87 -7.14 -1.23
C ASN A 373 13.90 -6.57 -2.23
N GLU A 374 14.66 -5.56 -1.81
CA GLU A 374 15.63 -4.84 -2.64
C GLU A 374 17.09 -5.08 -2.20
N PHE A 375 17.40 -6.24 -1.61
CA PHE A 375 18.75 -6.60 -1.19
C PHE A 375 19.66 -6.90 -2.39
N SER A 376 20.90 -6.43 -2.35
CA SER A 376 21.93 -6.58 -3.40
C SER A 376 23.26 -7.11 -2.84
N GLY A 377 24.26 -7.29 -3.72
CA GLY A 377 25.56 -7.87 -3.37
C GLY A 377 25.53 -9.39 -3.26
N THR A 378 26.51 -9.99 -2.58
CA THR A 378 26.64 -11.45 -2.41
C THR A 378 25.97 -11.96 -1.13
N ILE A 379 25.58 -13.23 -1.10
CA ILE A 379 25.23 -13.92 0.16
C ILE A 379 26.49 -14.02 1.05
N PRO A 380 26.47 -13.58 2.32
CA PRO A 380 27.63 -13.68 3.21
C PRO A 380 28.05 -15.13 3.45
N ASN A 381 29.35 -15.41 3.49
CA ASN A 381 29.87 -16.78 3.70
C ASN A 381 29.41 -17.38 5.04
N GLU A 382 29.25 -16.52 6.05
CA GLU A 382 28.78 -16.87 7.39
C GLU A 382 27.34 -17.43 7.39
N TYR A 383 26.53 -17.11 6.37
CA TYR A 383 25.20 -17.71 6.20
C TYR A 383 25.32 -19.20 5.82
N GLY A 384 26.38 -19.59 5.11
CA GLY A 384 26.66 -21.00 4.78
C GLY A 384 26.83 -21.86 6.02
N ALA A 385 27.66 -21.41 6.96
CA ALA A 385 27.85 -22.06 8.26
C ALA A 385 26.53 -22.21 9.04
N LYS A 386 25.59 -21.27 8.90
CA LYS A 386 24.25 -21.34 9.53
C LYS A 386 23.28 -22.28 8.82
N VAL A 387 23.28 -22.28 7.49
CA VAL A 387 22.51 -23.23 6.65
C VAL A 387 22.95 -24.69 6.91
N ALA A 388 24.24 -24.91 7.17
CA ALA A 388 24.75 -26.23 7.54
C ALA A 388 24.46 -26.67 8.99
N THR A 389 24.01 -25.78 9.89
CA THR A 389 23.95 -26.08 11.34
C THR A 389 22.62 -25.75 12.02
N THR A 390 22.21 -24.48 12.10
CA THR A 390 21.10 -24.03 12.97
C THR A 390 19.87 -23.53 12.22
N TRP A 391 20.04 -23.03 10.99
CA TRP A 391 18.90 -22.55 10.21
C TRP A 391 18.06 -23.73 9.67
N ARG A 392 16.76 -23.51 9.60
CA ARG A 392 15.72 -24.47 9.18
C ARG A 392 14.90 -23.90 8.03
N ARG A 393 14.73 -22.57 7.99
CA ARG A 393 14.15 -21.84 6.85
C ARG A 393 15.03 -20.66 6.46
N LEU A 394 15.31 -20.54 5.16
CA LEU A 394 16.01 -19.40 4.56
C LEU A 394 15.38 -19.04 3.21
N TYR A 395 14.59 -17.97 3.18
CA TYR A 395 14.03 -17.42 1.96
C TYR A 395 14.70 -16.09 1.63
N LEU A 396 15.39 -16.05 0.49
CA LEU A 396 16.10 -14.87 -0.05
C LEU A 396 15.69 -14.59 -1.51
N ASP A 397 14.71 -15.33 -2.04
CA ASP A 397 14.22 -15.21 -3.40
C ASP A 397 13.62 -13.82 -3.70
N HIS A 398 13.48 -13.48 -4.98
CA HIS A 398 12.92 -12.19 -5.43
C HIS A 398 13.67 -10.97 -4.84
N ASN A 399 15.00 -10.98 -4.94
CA ASN A 399 15.90 -9.88 -4.56
C ASN A 399 16.84 -9.55 -5.76
N PHE A 400 17.99 -8.92 -5.51
CA PHE A 400 19.03 -8.58 -6.49
C PHE A 400 20.40 -9.16 -6.10
N LEU A 401 20.40 -10.33 -5.45
CA LEU A 401 21.62 -10.99 -4.97
C LEU A 401 22.44 -11.57 -6.14
N THR A 402 23.76 -11.56 -6.01
CA THR A 402 24.73 -11.84 -7.08
C THR A 402 25.85 -12.76 -6.62
N GLY A 403 26.63 -13.29 -7.57
CA GLY A 403 27.84 -14.06 -7.29
C GLY A 403 27.61 -15.55 -7.06
N ASN A 404 28.58 -16.22 -6.45
CA ASN A 404 28.50 -17.65 -6.09
C ASN A 404 27.80 -17.83 -4.74
N LEU A 405 27.26 -19.02 -4.49
CA LEU A 405 26.81 -19.42 -3.15
C LEU A 405 28.01 -19.77 -2.25
N PRO A 406 27.91 -19.58 -0.92
CA PRO A 406 28.87 -20.13 0.04
C PRO A 406 28.97 -21.67 -0.09
N PRO A 407 30.17 -22.29 0.00
CA PRO A 407 30.37 -23.72 -0.27
C PRO A 407 29.48 -24.65 0.57
N GLU A 408 29.12 -24.24 1.77
CA GLU A 408 28.30 -25.01 2.71
C GLU A 408 26.87 -25.25 2.21
N PHE A 409 26.37 -24.43 1.27
CA PHE A 409 25.07 -24.67 0.62
C PHE A 409 25.06 -25.95 -0.25
N ALA A 410 26.24 -26.45 -0.66
CA ALA A 410 26.37 -27.72 -1.37
C ALA A 410 26.39 -28.95 -0.44
N LEU A 411 26.50 -28.74 0.88
CA LEU A 411 26.37 -29.82 1.86
C LEU A 411 24.90 -30.25 1.99
N LYS A 412 24.67 -31.51 2.34
CA LYS A 412 23.33 -32.10 2.49
C LYS A 412 22.60 -31.51 3.71
N SER A 413 22.02 -30.32 3.54
CA SER A 413 21.29 -29.57 4.55
C SER A 413 19.77 -29.78 4.40
N ASN A 414 19.05 -29.75 5.53
CA ASN A 414 17.59 -29.91 5.58
C ASN A 414 16.85 -28.55 5.57
N VAL A 415 17.50 -27.49 5.08
CA VAL A 415 16.92 -26.13 5.05
C VAL A 415 15.86 -26.04 3.97
N ARG A 416 14.67 -25.57 4.35
CA ARG A 416 13.59 -25.24 3.39
C ARG A 416 13.69 -23.77 3.01
N GLY A 417 13.43 -23.43 1.76
CA GLY A 417 13.64 -22.06 1.31
C GLY A 417 13.69 -21.93 -0.19
N SER A 418 14.04 -20.75 -0.65
CA SER A 418 14.28 -20.44 -2.06
C SER A 418 15.30 -19.32 -2.18
N LEU A 419 16.12 -19.41 -3.23
CA LEU A 419 17.02 -18.37 -3.71
C LEU A 419 16.61 -17.87 -5.11
N ALA A 420 15.47 -18.33 -5.64
CA ALA A 420 15.01 -18.07 -7.01
C ALA A 420 14.84 -16.56 -7.31
N ASN A 421 14.81 -16.20 -8.60
CA ASN A 421 14.58 -14.84 -9.06
C ASN A 421 15.57 -13.81 -8.45
N ASN A 422 16.83 -14.23 -8.26
CA ASN A 422 18.02 -13.42 -8.02
C ASN A 422 18.98 -13.53 -9.22
N CYS A 423 20.16 -12.94 -9.15
CA CYS A 423 21.23 -13.03 -10.15
C CYS A 423 22.39 -13.95 -9.68
N LEU A 424 22.06 -15.04 -8.97
CA LEU A 424 23.04 -15.95 -8.35
C LEU A 424 23.52 -17.04 -9.32
N LYS A 425 24.78 -17.45 -9.17
CA LYS A 425 25.31 -18.66 -9.82
C LYS A 425 24.90 -19.89 -9.00
N CYS A 426 23.67 -20.34 -9.24
CA CYS A 426 23.02 -21.45 -8.55
C CYS A 426 23.33 -22.82 -9.21
N PRO A 427 24.02 -23.76 -8.53
CA PRO A 427 24.18 -25.14 -9.00
C PRO A 427 22.85 -25.91 -9.00
N PRO A 428 22.57 -26.75 -10.02
CA PRO A 428 21.28 -27.44 -10.16
C PRO A 428 21.04 -28.55 -9.13
N ASN A 429 22.07 -28.96 -8.39
CA ASN A 429 22.02 -30.00 -7.36
C ASN A 429 21.73 -29.45 -5.94
N ILE A 430 21.55 -28.13 -5.77
CA ILE A 430 21.26 -27.49 -4.48
C ILE A 430 19.76 -27.22 -4.39
N VAL A 431 19.10 -27.78 -3.38
CA VAL A 431 17.62 -27.74 -3.24
C VAL A 431 17.07 -26.31 -3.16
N LEU A 432 17.80 -25.40 -2.52
CA LEU A 432 17.44 -23.98 -2.42
C LEU A 432 17.53 -23.23 -3.77
N CYS A 433 18.13 -23.84 -4.80
CA CYS A 433 18.19 -23.35 -6.17
C CYS A 433 17.10 -23.91 -7.10
N HIS A 434 16.07 -24.61 -6.57
CA HIS A 434 14.92 -25.05 -7.37
C HIS A 434 14.02 -23.87 -7.75
N GLY A 435 14.43 -23.15 -8.78
CA GLY A 435 13.71 -22.03 -9.40
C GLY A 435 14.65 -21.23 -10.29
N ALA A 436 14.12 -20.64 -11.37
CA ALA A 436 14.93 -19.85 -12.29
C ALA A 436 15.64 -18.69 -11.57
N GLN A 437 16.93 -18.52 -11.84
CA GLN A 437 17.62 -17.26 -11.59
C GLN A 437 17.33 -16.31 -12.75
N ARG A 438 17.41 -15.00 -12.51
CA ARG A 438 17.49 -14.01 -13.58
C ARG A 438 18.75 -14.27 -14.39
N PRO A 439 18.74 -14.10 -15.73
CA PRO A 439 19.89 -14.44 -16.55
C PRO A 439 21.10 -13.57 -16.19
N ALA A 440 22.14 -14.18 -15.59
CA ALA A 440 23.45 -13.53 -15.44
C ALA A 440 24.09 -13.21 -16.82
N THR A 441 23.51 -13.76 -17.88
CA THR A 441 23.80 -13.59 -19.30
C THR A 441 23.24 -12.31 -19.91
N GLU A 442 22.67 -11.36 -19.14
CA GLU A 442 22.27 -10.03 -19.67
C GLU A 442 23.34 -9.39 -20.56
N LEU A 443 24.64 -9.52 -20.25
CA LEU A 443 25.70 -9.00 -21.14
C LEU A 443 25.81 -9.78 -22.46
N SER A 444 25.64 -11.10 -22.44
CA SER A 444 25.74 -11.97 -23.64
C SER A 444 24.49 -11.83 -24.52
N GLU A 445 23.30 -11.82 -23.92
CA GLU A 445 22.01 -11.66 -24.61
C GLU A 445 21.84 -10.23 -25.16
N LEU A 446 22.47 -9.23 -24.53
CA LEU A 446 22.56 -7.86 -25.03
C LEU A 446 23.65 -7.70 -26.10
N GLU A 447 24.82 -8.33 -25.99
CA GLU A 447 25.80 -8.38 -27.08
C GLU A 447 25.22 -9.11 -28.31
N GLU A 448 24.43 -10.17 -28.12
CA GLU A 448 23.67 -10.87 -29.17
C GLU A 448 22.52 -10.01 -29.72
N GLY A 449 21.73 -9.39 -28.85
CA GLY A 449 20.66 -8.47 -29.20
C GLY A 449 21.16 -7.27 -30.01
N LEU A 450 22.35 -6.74 -29.69
CA LEU A 450 22.98 -5.68 -30.48
C LEU A 450 23.42 -6.16 -31.88
N LYS A 451 23.80 -7.44 -32.06
CA LYS A 451 24.01 -8.03 -33.40
C LYS A 451 22.68 -8.17 -34.16
N VAL A 452 21.63 -8.63 -33.49
CA VAL A 452 20.27 -8.74 -34.03
C VAL A 452 19.74 -7.37 -34.49
N LEU A 453 19.93 -6.33 -33.67
CA LEU A 453 19.61 -4.95 -33.99
C LEU A 453 20.40 -4.45 -35.21
N ASP A 454 21.71 -4.72 -35.27
CA ASP A 454 22.56 -4.31 -36.38
C ASP A 454 22.20 -5.01 -37.70
N SER A 455 21.84 -6.30 -37.65
CA SER A 455 21.33 -7.05 -38.79
C SER A 455 19.95 -6.54 -39.24
N SER A 456 19.04 -6.25 -38.29
CA SER A 456 17.70 -5.74 -38.58
C SER A 456 17.73 -4.35 -39.22
N LEU A 457 18.62 -3.46 -38.75
CA LEU A 457 18.87 -2.16 -39.36
C LEU A 457 19.37 -2.28 -40.82
N ALA A 458 20.21 -3.28 -41.11
CA ALA A 458 20.68 -3.55 -42.47
C ALA A 458 19.55 -4.10 -43.38
N LEU A 459 18.69 -4.99 -42.86
CA LEU A 459 17.55 -5.54 -43.59
C LEU A 459 16.53 -4.47 -43.99
N ILE A 460 16.24 -3.52 -43.09
CA ILE A 460 15.31 -2.39 -43.34
C ILE A 460 15.93 -1.32 -44.26
N LYS A 461 17.26 -1.38 -44.50
CA LYS A 461 18.02 -0.39 -45.29
C LYS A 461 17.93 1.03 -44.71
N TRP A 462 17.80 1.15 -43.38
CA TRP A 462 17.67 2.46 -42.73
C TRP A 462 19.04 3.16 -42.65
N HIS A 463 19.27 4.11 -43.55
CA HIS A 463 20.53 4.84 -43.70
C HIS A 463 20.78 5.91 -42.61
N LEU A 464 20.95 5.46 -41.35
CA LEU A 464 21.35 6.30 -40.23
C LEU A 464 22.83 6.72 -40.33
N LYS A 465 23.15 7.95 -39.90
CA LYS A 465 24.54 8.39 -39.68
C LYS A 465 25.19 7.52 -38.58
N PRO A 466 26.52 7.29 -38.59
CA PRO A 466 27.19 6.47 -37.57
C PRO A 466 26.96 6.93 -36.12
N SER A 467 26.85 8.24 -35.89
CA SER A 467 26.48 8.82 -34.59
C SER A 467 25.03 8.48 -34.21
N SER A 468 24.06 8.73 -35.09
CA SER A 468 22.65 8.37 -34.89
C SER A 468 22.47 6.87 -34.62
N LYS A 469 23.18 6.00 -35.35
CA LYS A 469 23.16 4.55 -35.12
C LYS A 469 23.67 4.18 -33.73
N ARG A 470 24.81 4.75 -33.30
CA ARG A 470 25.37 4.50 -31.96
C ARG A 470 24.44 4.99 -30.84
N ARG A 471 23.76 6.12 -31.05
CA ARG A 471 22.73 6.66 -30.14
C ARG A 471 21.52 5.73 -30.04
N LEU A 472 20.94 5.29 -31.16
CA LEU A 472 19.87 4.29 -31.19
C LEU A 472 20.24 3.00 -30.43
N GLN A 473 21.46 2.49 -30.64
CA GLN A 473 21.98 1.34 -29.88
C GLN A 473 22.09 1.61 -28.37
N LEU A 474 22.46 2.83 -27.96
CA LEU A 474 22.57 3.21 -26.54
C LEU A 474 21.18 3.29 -25.88
N ASP A 475 20.23 3.90 -26.58
CA ASP A 475 18.88 4.13 -26.09
C ASP A 475 18.08 2.83 -25.99
N ILE A 476 18.14 1.96 -27.01
CA ILE A 476 17.59 0.60 -26.94
C ILE A 476 18.20 -0.17 -25.77
N MET A 477 19.52 -0.11 -25.61
CA MET A 477 20.24 -0.77 -24.52
C MET A 477 19.78 -0.25 -23.14
N ALA A 478 19.61 1.07 -22.98
CA ALA A 478 19.12 1.68 -21.75
C ALA A 478 17.66 1.32 -21.40
N LEU A 479 16.80 1.11 -22.42
CA LEU A 479 15.45 0.58 -22.22
C LEU A 479 15.47 -0.90 -21.82
N CYS A 480 16.26 -1.74 -22.51
CA CYS A 480 16.31 -3.19 -22.26
C CYS A 480 16.86 -3.51 -20.87
N THR A 481 17.90 -2.80 -20.41
CA THR A 481 18.41 -2.91 -19.03
C THR A 481 17.61 -2.06 -18.02
N ARG A 482 16.43 -1.55 -18.41
CA ARG A 482 15.50 -0.77 -17.56
C ARG A 482 16.11 0.45 -16.86
N LEU A 483 17.21 0.98 -17.39
CA LEU A 483 17.89 2.18 -16.90
C LEU A 483 17.14 3.45 -17.35
N ARG A 484 16.36 3.35 -18.43
CA ARG A 484 15.35 4.32 -18.89
C ARG A 484 13.98 3.63 -18.99
N PRO A 485 12.86 4.26 -18.61
CA PRO A 485 11.52 3.78 -18.95
C PRO A 485 11.11 4.17 -20.39
N VAL A 486 11.57 5.34 -20.83
CA VAL A 486 11.22 6.02 -22.08
C VAL A 486 12.43 6.79 -22.59
N VAL A 487 12.62 6.79 -23.91
CA VAL A 487 13.49 7.70 -24.66
C VAL A 487 12.67 8.44 -25.72
N MET A 488 13.02 9.69 -26.00
CA MET A 488 12.48 10.48 -27.11
C MET A 488 13.48 10.43 -28.27
N LEU A 489 12.99 10.39 -29.51
CA LEU A 489 13.80 9.98 -30.66
C LEU A 489 14.13 11.16 -31.58
N ASP A 490 15.38 11.61 -31.56
CA ASP A 490 15.93 12.55 -32.54
C ASP A 490 17.21 11.98 -33.18
N TYR A 491 17.03 11.20 -34.24
CA TYR A 491 18.12 10.56 -34.99
C TYR A 491 18.31 11.14 -36.40
N GLY A 492 17.49 12.14 -36.76
CA GLY A 492 17.33 12.68 -38.10
C GLY A 492 16.40 11.83 -38.99
N GLY A 493 15.48 12.50 -39.69
CA GLY A 493 14.52 11.91 -40.62
C GLY A 493 13.37 12.88 -40.89
N LYS A 494 12.36 12.44 -41.67
CA LYS A 494 11.07 13.13 -41.79
C LYS A 494 9.95 12.22 -41.27
N MET A 495 8.90 12.82 -40.73
CA MET A 495 7.64 12.10 -40.51
C MET A 495 6.89 11.95 -41.85
N PRO A 496 6.25 10.80 -42.15
CA PRO A 496 6.06 9.62 -41.29
C PRO A 496 7.16 8.54 -41.41
N GLU A 497 8.19 8.75 -42.25
CA GLU A 497 9.22 7.75 -42.58
C GLU A 497 9.93 7.20 -41.33
N LEU A 498 10.26 8.08 -40.38
CA LEU A 498 10.89 7.71 -39.11
C LEU A 498 10.03 6.75 -38.26
N GLN A 499 8.71 6.98 -38.18
CA GLN A 499 7.77 6.09 -37.47
C GLN A 499 7.72 4.71 -38.13
N HIS A 500 7.67 4.67 -39.46
CA HIS A 500 7.57 3.43 -40.23
C HIS A 500 8.85 2.59 -40.09
N CYS A 501 10.03 3.19 -40.28
CA CYS A 501 11.32 2.53 -40.12
C CYS A 501 11.52 1.97 -38.70
N LEU A 502 11.10 2.72 -37.67
CA LEU A 502 11.20 2.25 -36.28
C LEU A 502 10.21 1.14 -35.96
N SER A 503 8.96 1.22 -36.43
CA SER A 503 7.94 0.18 -36.23
C SER A 503 8.35 -1.13 -36.90
N ALA A 504 8.90 -1.04 -38.12
CA ALA A 504 9.50 -2.18 -38.81
C ALA A 504 10.72 -2.75 -38.05
N LEU A 505 11.54 -1.89 -37.42
CA LEU A 505 12.69 -2.33 -36.63
C LEU A 505 12.26 -3.12 -35.40
N VAL A 506 11.29 -2.58 -34.63
CA VAL A 506 10.68 -3.24 -33.48
C VAL A 506 10.06 -4.58 -33.88
N GLN A 507 9.35 -4.64 -35.01
CA GLN A 507 8.77 -5.87 -35.59
C GLN A 507 9.79 -6.95 -35.98
N LEU A 508 11.01 -6.59 -36.40
CA LEU A 508 12.06 -7.57 -36.68
C LEU A 508 12.73 -8.03 -35.38
N ILE A 509 13.19 -7.11 -34.54
CA ILE A 509 13.95 -7.48 -33.33
C ILE A 509 13.12 -8.30 -32.33
N HIS A 510 11.80 -8.09 -32.25
CA HIS A 510 10.87 -8.93 -31.48
C HIS A 510 10.87 -10.41 -31.90
N LYS A 511 11.07 -10.71 -33.19
CA LYS A 511 11.04 -12.09 -33.71
C LYS A 511 12.37 -12.81 -33.52
N GLU A 512 13.45 -12.04 -33.51
CA GLU A 512 14.82 -12.55 -33.47
C GLU A 512 15.39 -12.64 -32.04
N SER A 513 14.89 -11.87 -31.05
CA SER A 513 15.34 -12.00 -29.65
C SER A 513 14.30 -11.56 -28.60
N PRO A 514 14.05 -12.35 -27.54
CA PRO A 514 13.09 -12.03 -26.50
C PRO A 514 13.49 -10.84 -25.61
N ILE A 515 14.77 -10.42 -25.61
CA ILE A 515 15.22 -9.23 -24.84
C ILE A 515 14.46 -7.96 -25.24
N PHE A 516 13.91 -7.93 -26.45
CA PHE A 516 13.16 -6.80 -26.99
C PHE A 516 11.63 -6.89 -26.79
N GLU A 517 11.09 -8.00 -26.27
CA GLU A 517 9.63 -8.28 -26.15
C GLU A 517 8.80 -7.13 -25.58
N HIS A 518 9.41 -6.34 -24.68
CA HIS A 518 8.77 -5.26 -23.93
C HIS A 518 8.92 -3.87 -24.60
N LEU A 519 9.61 -3.75 -25.74
CA LEU A 519 9.80 -2.48 -26.44
C LEU A 519 8.57 -2.11 -27.28
N ARG A 520 8.10 -0.87 -27.17
CA ARG A 520 7.03 -0.35 -28.03
C ARG A 520 7.38 1.03 -28.56
N VAL A 521 6.91 1.32 -29.77
CA VAL A 521 6.86 2.69 -30.30
C VAL A 521 5.66 3.37 -29.64
N MET A 522 5.85 4.59 -29.15
CA MET A 522 4.75 5.43 -28.68
C MET A 522 4.81 6.77 -29.42
N VAL A 523 3.65 7.33 -29.77
CA VAL A 523 3.54 8.61 -30.47
C VAL A 523 2.65 9.54 -29.66
N ILE A 524 3.07 10.79 -29.51
CA ILE A 524 2.28 11.86 -28.90
C ILE A 524 2.48 13.13 -29.73
N GLN A 525 1.43 13.53 -30.45
CA GLN A 525 1.47 14.62 -31.43
C GLN A 525 2.56 14.33 -32.48
N ASP A 526 3.39 15.29 -32.88
CA ASP A 526 4.48 15.04 -33.85
C ASP A 526 5.70 14.30 -33.24
N MET A 527 5.69 13.93 -31.95
CA MET A 527 6.85 13.34 -31.25
C MET A 527 6.75 11.81 -31.12
N ILE A 528 7.87 11.12 -31.35
CA ILE A 528 7.99 9.66 -31.23
C ILE A 528 8.91 9.31 -30.07
N TYR A 529 8.51 8.27 -29.33
CA TYR A 529 9.21 7.70 -28.20
C TYR A 529 9.41 6.20 -28.41
N LEU A 530 10.47 5.65 -27.84
CA LEU A 530 10.63 4.22 -27.65
C LEU A 530 10.53 3.94 -26.14
N ILE A 531 9.68 3.00 -25.76
CA ILE A 531 9.33 2.71 -24.35
C ILE A 531 9.62 1.26 -23.98
N HIS A 532 9.98 1.00 -22.72
CA HIS A 532 9.97 -0.35 -22.15
C HIS A 532 8.70 -0.50 -21.30
N LEU A 533 7.71 -1.23 -21.81
CA LEU A 533 6.30 -1.18 -21.36
C LEU A 533 6.13 -1.29 -19.83
N THR A 534 6.75 -2.28 -19.20
CA THR A 534 6.65 -2.52 -17.75
C THR A 534 7.45 -1.54 -16.91
N GLU A 535 8.52 -0.94 -17.44
CA GLU A 535 9.33 0.05 -16.71
C GLU A 535 8.67 1.43 -16.76
N LEU A 536 7.96 1.75 -17.85
CA LEU A 536 7.04 2.90 -17.90
C LEU A 536 5.87 2.72 -16.92
N ALA A 537 5.24 1.54 -16.86
CA ALA A 537 4.18 1.26 -15.88
C ALA A 537 4.67 1.48 -14.42
N HIS A 538 5.89 1.04 -14.09
CA HIS A 538 6.51 1.33 -12.80
C HIS A 538 6.80 2.84 -12.59
N HIS A 539 7.38 3.53 -13.57
CA HIS A 539 7.67 4.98 -13.50
C HIS A 539 6.42 5.82 -13.24
N VAL A 540 5.33 5.54 -13.97
CA VAL A 540 4.04 6.21 -13.78
C VAL A 540 3.49 5.95 -12.37
N ARG A 541 3.55 4.70 -11.88
CA ARG A 541 3.05 4.36 -10.54
C ARG A 541 3.86 5.01 -9.42
N SER A 542 5.19 4.97 -9.48
CA SER A 542 6.07 5.55 -8.46
C SER A 542 6.04 7.09 -8.45
N THR A 543 5.77 7.74 -9.58
CA THR A 543 5.55 9.20 -9.61
C THR A 543 4.18 9.59 -9.02
N ILE A 544 3.10 8.84 -9.29
CA ILE A 544 1.78 9.07 -8.66
C ILE A 544 1.80 8.80 -7.14
N ASN A 545 2.54 7.77 -6.70
CA ASN A 545 2.65 7.42 -5.28
C ASN A 545 3.56 8.38 -4.46
N SER A 546 4.18 9.38 -5.10
CA SER A 546 5.23 10.23 -4.51
C SER A 546 6.45 9.46 -3.97
N GLU A 547 6.76 8.30 -4.55
CA GLU A 547 7.99 7.54 -4.30
C GLU A 547 9.20 8.18 -5.01
N LEU A 548 8.94 8.94 -6.08
CA LEU A 548 9.88 9.78 -6.81
C LEU A 548 9.53 11.24 -6.61
N GLN A 549 10.44 12.02 -6.03
CA GLN A 549 10.27 13.47 -5.85
C GLN A 549 10.53 14.20 -7.18
N LEU A 550 9.46 14.70 -7.79
CA LEU A 550 9.52 15.65 -8.90
C LEU A 550 9.58 17.08 -8.37
N LEU A 551 10.42 17.92 -8.97
CA LEU A 551 10.45 19.37 -8.74
C LEU A 551 9.88 20.08 -9.96
N PHE A 552 8.98 21.03 -9.74
CA PHE A 552 8.40 21.80 -10.82
C PHE A 552 9.07 23.17 -10.92
N VAL A 553 9.23 23.70 -12.13
CA VAL A 553 9.71 25.08 -12.35
C VAL A 553 8.69 25.83 -13.18
N ASP A 554 8.05 26.82 -12.56
CA ASP A 554 7.16 27.78 -13.21
C ASP A 554 7.97 28.69 -14.14
N LEU A 555 7.58 28.75 -15.42
CA LEU A 555 8.13 29.64 -16.45
C LEU A 555 7.18 30.75 -16.89
N GLU A 556 5.94 30.78 -16.39
CA GLU A 556 4.93 31.80 -16.71
C GLU A 556 5.29 33.14 -16.04
N HIS A 557 5.95 33.08 -14.88
CA HIS A 557 6.35 34.25 -14.09
C HIS A 557 7.87 34.49 -14.07
N GLU A 558 8.29 35.75 -14.24
CA GLU A 558 9.67 36.16 -13.97
C GLU A 558 9.85 36.65 -12.50
N PRO A 559 10.95 36.28 -11.80
CA PRO A 559 11.90 35.24 -12.15
C PRO A 559 11.28 33.84 -12.01
N PRO A 560 11.70 32.85 -12.83
CA PRO A 560 11.29 31.46 -12.69
C PRO A 560 11.46 30.92 -11.27
N LYS A 561 10.48 30.15 -10.79
CA LYS A 561 10.42 29.65 -9.40
C LYS A 561 10.26 28.15 -9.37
N MET A 562 10.99 27.50 -8.47
CA MET A 562 10.79 26.10 -8.15
C MET A 562 9.56 25.93 -7.25
N ILE A 563 8.57 25.17 -7.70
CA ILE A 563 7.34 24.85 -6.97
C ILE A 563 7.42 23.43 -6.43
N THR A 564 7.13 23.28 -5.14
CA THR A 564 7.04 22.00 -4.42
C THR A 564 5.61 21.62 -4.01
N GLU A 565 4.67 22.57 -4.06
CA GLU A 565 3.28 22.39 -3.62
C GLU A 565 2.34 22.32 -4.83
N ILE A 566 2.09 21.10 -5.33
CA ILE A 566 1.25 20.80 -6.51
C ILE A 566 -0.17 21.39 -6.40
N GLU A 567 -0.75 21.38 -5.20
CA GLU A 567 -2.14 21.78 -4.91
C GLU A 567 -2.45 23.25 -5.24
N LYS A 568 -1.45 24.08 -5.53
CA LYS A 568 -1.59 25.51 -5.85
C LYS A 568 -1.49 25.85 -7.34
N SER A 569 -1.26 24.87 -8.22
CA SER A 569 -1.14 25.08 -9.68
C SER A 569 -2.17 24.27 -10.47
N GLN A 570 -2.97 24.97 -11.28
CA GLN A 570 -3.95 24.37 -12.20
C GLN A 570 -3.26 23.42 -13.21
N LEU A 571 -2.11 23.81 -13.75
CA LEU A 571 -1.32 23.01 -14.69
C LEU A 571 -0.74 21.76 -14.01
N ALA A 572 -0.26 21.86 -12.76
CA ALA A 572 0.24 20.69 -12.03
C ALA A 572 -0.89 19.68 -11.73
N MET A 573 -2.10 20.16 -11.46
CA MET A 573 -3.30 19.32 -11.30
C MET A 573 -3.77 18.68 -12.61
N GLN A 574 -3.66 19.38 -13.75
CA GLN A 574 -3.89 18.78 -15.07
C GLN A 574 -2.83 17.72 -15.40
N LEU A 575 -1.55 17.97 -15.10
CA LEU A 575 -0.48 16.98 -15.27
C LEU A 575 -0.74 15.73 -14.41
N LEU A 576 -1.19 15.89 -13.15
CA LEU A 576 -1.62 14.77 -12.30
C LEU A 576 -2.80 13.97 -12.90
N SER A 577 -3.69 14.62 -13.66
CA SER A 577 -4.75 13.95 -14.41
C SER A 577 -4.19 13.11 -15.57
N ILE A 578 -3.23 13.67 -16.33
CA ILE A 578 -2.52 12.94 -17.41
C ILE A 578 -1.74 11.75 -16.83
N GLN A 579 -1.06 11.92 -15.68
CA GLN A 579 -0.38 10.82 -14.98
C GLN A 579 -1.35 9.67 -14.65
N LYS A 580 -2.54 10.00 -14.11
CA LYS A 580 -3.60 9.00 -13.84
C LYS A 580 -4.13 8.34 -15.12
N PHE A 581 -4.28 9.07 -16.22
CA PHE A 581 -4.62 8.47 -17.52
C PHE A 581 -3.55 7.45 -17.94
N PHE A 582 -2.27 7.81 -17.91
CA PHE A 582 -1.17 6.88 -18.18
C PHE A 582 -1.19 5.65 -17.26
N SER A 583 -1.59 5.75 -15.99
CA SER A 583 -1.68 4.58 -15.10
C SER A 583 -2.86 3.65 -15.38
N THR A 584 -3.85 4.09 -16.18
CA THR A 584 -4.88 3.20 -16.75
C THR A 584 -4.46 2.55 -18.08
N VAL A 585 -3.56 3.19 -18.84
CA VAL A 585 -3.01 2.65 -20.10
C VAL A 585 -1.89 1.63 -19.84
N PHE A 586 -1.06 1.86 -18.83
CA PHE A 586 0.15 1.05 -18.54
C PHE A 586 0.02 0.30 -17.20
N THR A 587 -0.58 -0.90 -17.23
CA THR A 587 -0.76 -1.76 -16.05
C THR A 587 0.41 -2.71 -15.79
N PRO A 588 0.70 -3.09 -14.51
CA PRO A 588 1.77 -4.06 -14.20
C PRO A 588 1.39 -5.52 -14.51
N GLU A 589 0.10 -5.84 -14.44
CA GLU A 589 -0.45 -7.14 -14.83
C GLU A 589 -0.71 -7.11 -16.35
N GLY A 590 -0.26 -8.15 -17.04
CA GLY A 590 0.12 -8.06 -18.45
C GLY A 590 -1.03 -7.99 -19.46
N MET A 591 -0.85 -7.15 -20.50
CA MET A 591 -1.74 -7.10 -21.66
C MET A 591 -1.68 -8.40 -22.48
N SER A 592 -2.53 -9.36 -22.13
CA SER A 592 -2.99 -10.40 -23.05
C SER A 592 -4.27 -9.91 -23.75
N ASN A 593 -4.05 -9.16 -24.85
CA ASN A 593 -5.01 -8.38 -25.64
C ASN A 593 -5.48 -7.06 -24.97
N PRO A 594 -5.33 -5.89 -25.61
CA PRO A 594 -6.09 -4.70 -25.26
C PRO A 594 -7.55 -4.90 -25.68
N SER A 595 -8.48 -4.91 -24.71
CA SER A 595 -9.92 -5.01 -24.99
C SER A 595 -10.51 -3.62 -25.31
N PRO A 596 -11.55 -3.49 -26.16
CA PRO A 596 -11.96 -2.19 -26.72
C PRO A 596 -12.73 -1.25 -25.78
N SER A 597 -12.63 -1.43 -24.45
CA SER A 597 -13.58 -0.90 -23.47
C SER A 597 -12.93 -0.03 -22.38
N LEU A 598 -12.15 0.98 -22.79
CA LEU A 598 -11.67 2.06 -21.91
C LEU A 598 -12.18 3.43 -22.40
N LYS A 599 -13.44 3.73 -22.08
CA LYS A 599 -14.02 5.08 -22.21
C LYS A 599 -13.90 5.81 -20.87
N ALA A 600 -12.87 6.63 -20.71
CA ALA A 600 -12.72 7.57 -19.60
C ALA A 600 -12.41 8.97 -20.16
N LYS A 601 -13.17 9.99 -19.75
CA LYS A 601 -12.89 11.39 -20.12
C LYS A 601 -11.71 11.92 -19.31
N CYS A 602 -10.80 12.67 -19.94
CA CYS A 602 -9.87 13.57 -19.25
C CYS A 602 -10.52 14.92 -18.92
N SER A 603 -11.76 14.93 -18.42
CA SER A 603 -12.44 16.16 -17.98
C SER A 603 -13.61 15.88 -17.01
N ASP A 604 -13.48 16.35 -15.77
CA ASP A 604 -14.61 16.54 -14.85
C ASP A 604 -15.36 17.82 -15.25
N ASN A 605 -16.40 17.68 -16.06
CA ASN A 605 -17.47 18.69 -16.13
C ASN A 605 -18.80 18.08 -16.60
N ASN A 606 -19.87 18.41 -15.90
CA ASN A 606 -21.21 17.86 -16.13
C ASN A 606 -21.90 18.57 -17.30
N ASN A 607 -22.01 17.90 -18.44
CA ASN A 607 -23.22 17.83 -19.27
C ASN A 607 -23.09 16.75 -20.36
N ALA A 608 -24.22 16.40 -20.98
CA ALA A 608 -24.37 15.21 -21.81
C ALA A 608 -24.28 15.46 -23.33
N GLU A 609 -24.20 14.36 -24.08
CA GLU A 609 -24.50 14.23 -25.52
C GLU A 609 -23.71 15.09 -26.53
N SER A 610 -22.52 14.60 -26.89
CA SER A 610 -22.26 14.21 -28.29
C SER A 610 -21.18 13.12 -28.34
N THR A 611 -21.17 12.30 -29.39
CA THR A 611 -20.24 11.16 -29.53
C THR A 611 -19.38 11.28 -30.78
N SER A 612 -18.08 11.50 -30.60
CA SER A 612 -17.03 11.26 -31.58
C SER A 612 -16.15 10.06 -31.16
N GLN A 613 -15.40 9.48 -32.10
CA GLN A 613 -14.66 8.23 -31.90
C GLN A 613 -13.15 8.50 -31.82
N CYS A 614 -12.57 8.39 -30.63
CA CYS A 614 -11.11 8.45 -30.43
C CYS A 614 -10.52 7.05 -30.17
N PHE A 615 -10.40 6.24 -31.22
CA PHE A 615 -9.49 5.07 -31.28
C PHE A 615 -9.32 4.60 -32.74
N HIS A 616 -8.15 4.82 -33.33
CA HIS A 616 -7.70 4.14 -34.55
C HIS A 616 -6.49 3.25 -34.21
N SER A 617 -6.73 1.97 -33.93
CA SER A 617 -5.68 1.02 -33.57
C SER A 617 -4.89 0.55 -34.80
N HIS A 618 -3.57 0.76 -34.80
CA HIS A 618 -2.65 0.28 -35.85
C HIS A 618 -1.44 -0.45 -35.22
N SER A 619 -1.48 -1.79 -35.31
CA SER A 619 -0.54 -2.77 -34.75
C SER A 619 -0.43 -2.84 -33.21
N ILE A 620 0.18 -3.93 -32.72
CA ILE A 620 0.46 -4.19 -31.29
C ILE A 620 1.79 -3.53 -30.86
N GLU A 621 2.58 -3.05 -31.82
CA GLU A 621 3.91 -2.46 -31.59
C GLU A 621 3.91 -0.92 -31.47
N CYS A 622 2.85 -0.24 -31.93
CA CYS A 622 2.74 1.22 -31.91
C CYS A 622 1.55 1.68 -31.06
N ILE A 623 1.80 2.57 -30.10
CA ILE A 623 0.80 3.14 -29.19
C ILE A 623 0.66 4.64 -29.51
N ASP A 624 -0.43 5.04 -30.16
CA ASP A 624 -0.74 6.45 -30.39
C ASP A 624 -1.56 7.02 -29.22
N LEU A 625 -1.01 8.03 -28.56
CA LEU A 625 -1.65 8.82 -27.49
C LEU A 625 -1.73 10.31 -27.86
N SER A 626 -1.67 10.66 -29.14
CA SER A 626 -1.60 12.06 -29.59
C SER A 626 -2.73 12.94 -29.06
N SER A 627 -3.95 12.38 -28.90
CA SER A 627 -5.10 13.08 -28.34
C SER A 627 -5.09 13.27 -26.82
N CYS A 628 -4.08 12.78 -26.09
CA CYS A 628 -4.02 12.94 -24.64
C CYS A 628 -3.71 14.38 -24.17
N LEU A 629 -3.39 15.29 -25.10
CA LEU A 629 -3.13 16.71 -24.85
C LEU A 629 -4.11 17.67 -25.56
N ASP A 630 -5.15 17.17 -26.22
CA ASP A 630 -6.08 18.02 -27.01
C ASP A 630 -6.80 19.04 -26.10
N ASP A 631 -7.53 18.53 -25.10
CA ASP A 631 -8.30 19.31 -24.12
C ASP A 631 -7.45 19.88 -22.95
N ALA A 632 -6.13 19.65 -22.92
CA ALA A 632 -5.25 20.06 -21.82
C ALA A 632 -4.58 21.42 -22.07
N GLU A 633 -4.32 22.22 -21.03
CA GLU A 633 -3.45 23.41 -21.13
C GLU A 633 -1.97 23.06 -20.96
N VAL A 634 -1.68 21.89 -20.37
CA VAL A 634 -0.34 21.29 -20.24
C VAL A 634 0.32 21.15 -21.61
N THR A 635 1.54 21.65 -21.74
CA THR A 635 2.29 21.63 -22.99
C THR A 635 3.14 20.35 -23.14
N LEU A 636 3.47 19.99 -24.39
CA LEU A 636 4.29 18.80 -24.69
C LEU A 636 5.69 18.83 -24.02
N PRO A 637 6.39 19.97 -23.87
CA PRO A 637 7.62 20.05 -23.07
C PRO A 637 7.42 19.70 -21.58
N THR A 638 6.31 20.11 -20.96
CA THR A 638 5.95 19.70 -19.59
C THR A 638 5.75 18.18 -19.51
N LEU A 639 5.01 17.61 -20.46
CA LEU A 639 4.79 16.16 -20.54
C LEU A 639 6.12 15.41 -20.72
N ASN A 640 7.00 15.89 -21.60
CA ASN A 640 8.32 15.32 -21.86
C ASN A 640 9.23 15.29 -20.61
N GLY A 641 9.25 16.36 -19.82
CA GLY A 641 10.05 16.41 -18.59
C GLY A 641 9.71 15.28 -17.62
N TRP A 642 8.41 15.02 -17.42
CA TRP A 642 7.95 13.90 -16.59
C TRP A 642 8.14 12.53 -17.26
N LEU A 643 7.76 12.35 -18.54
CA LEU A 643 7.84 11.06 -19.22
C LEU A 643 9.28 10.55 -19.38
N LEU A 644 10.24 11.44 -19.64
CA LEU A 644 11.66 11.09 -19.78
C LEU A 644 12.36 10.84 -18.44
N GLY A 645 11.65 11.06 -17.32
CA GLY A 645 12.11 10.76 -15.97
C GLY A 645 13.05 11.81 -15.39
N TYR A 646 12.92 13.08 -15.79
CA TYR A 646 13.77 14.14 -15.27
C TYR A 646 13.31 14.57 -13.87
N PRO A 647 14.23 14.88 -12.94
CA PRO A 647 13.88 15.31 -11.58
C PRO A 647 13.31 16.73 -11.52
N VAL A 648 13.50 17.51 -12.59
CA VAL A 648 13.00 18.87 -12.75
C VAL A 648 12.12 18.93 -14.00
N VAL A 649 10.90 19.47 -13.85
CA VAL A 649 9.88 19.57 -14.90
C VAL A 649 9.41 21.02 -15.03
N TYR A 650 9.53 21.60 -16.22
CA TYR A 650 9.02 22.95 -16.48
C TYR A 650 7.49 22.94 -16.60
N LEU A 651 6.80 23.88 -15.94
CA LEU A 651 5.36 24.10 -16.04
C LEU A 651 5.10 25.45 -16.74
N PHE A 652 4.30 25.39 -17.80
CA PHE A 652 3.68 26.54 -18.46
C PHE A 652 2.54 26.08 -19.36
N GLY A 653 1.50 26.90 -19.49
CA GLY A 653 0.33 26.65 -20.30
C GLY A 653 0.52 26.99 -21.78
N LYS A 654 -0.40 26.52 -22.63
CA LYS A 654 -0.43 26.80 -24.07
C LYS A 654 -0.44 28.31 -24.41
N GLU A 655 -1.00 29.17 -23.56
CA GLU A 655 -1.00 30.63 -23.78
C GLU A 655 0.37 31.28 -23.47
N HIS A 656 1.11 30.77 -22.49
CA HIS A 656 2.38 31.34 -21.99
C HIS A 656 3.65 30.78 -22.67
N ILE A 657 3.51 30.13 -23.84
CA ILE A 657 4.66 29.54 -24.58
C ILE A 657 5.71 30.60 -24.92
N ALA A 658 5.29 31.77 -25.42
CA ALA A 658 6.21 32.85 -25.81
C ALA A 658 6.95 33.44 -24.60
N ASP A 659 6.22 33.71 -23.51
CA ASP A 659 6.77 34.20 -22.25
C ASP A 659 7.78 33.20 -21.67
N SER A 660 7.45 31.91 -21.69
CA SER A 660 8.29 30.82 -21.17
C SER A 660 9.60 30.66 -21.96
N ILE A 661 9.53 30.81 -23.29
CA ILE A 661 10.73 30.81 -24.15
C ILE A 661 11.62 32.02 -23.82
N TYR A 662 11.05 33.20 -23.62
CA TYR A 662 11.80 34.39 -23.19
C TYR A 662 12.40 34.23 -21.78
N ASN A 663 11.61 33.73 -20.83
CA ASN A 663 11.99 33.52 -19.45
C ASN A 663 13.07 32.44 -19.26
N LEU A 664 13.16 31.46 -20.18
CA LEU A 664 14.24 30.46 -20.19
C LEU A 664 15.48 30.93 -20.96
N SER A 665 15.30 31.51 -22.15
CA SER A 665 16.41 31.92 -23.04
C SER A 665 17.29 33.03 -22.48
N THR A 666 16.72 33.93 -21.67
CA THR A 666 17.44 35.06 -21.08
C THR A 666 18.28 34.67 -19.85
N LYS A 667 18.35 33.38 -19.50
CA LYS A 667 18.98 32.89 -18.26
C LYS A 667 20.17 31.98 -18.56
N TYR A 668 21.13 31.99 -17.62
CA TYR A 668 22.20 30.97 -17.59
C TYR A 668 21.57 29.65 -17.16
N LEU A 669 21.93 28.55 -17.85
CA LEU A 669 21.41 27.22 -17.55
C LEU A 669 22.54 26.30 -17.08
N HIS A 670 22.30 25.55 -16.02
CA HIS A 670 23.07 24.34 -15.71
C HIS A 670 22.49 23.19 -16.52
N ILE A 671 23.32 22.54 -17.33
CA ILE A 671 22.98 21.29 -18.02
C ILE A 671 23.56 20.14 -17.19
N PHE A 672 22.67 19.32 -16.65
CA PHE A 672 23.03 18.09 -15.96
C PHE A 672 23.15 16.97 -17.00
N GLN A 673 24.35 16.44 -17.19
CA GLN A 673 24.64 15.39 -18.16
C GLN A 673 24.97 14.10 -17.42
N VAL A 674 24.20 13.04 -17.68
CA VAL A 674 24.42 11.71 -17.06
C VAL A 674 25.14 10.84 -18.07
N PHE A 675 26.36 10.41 -17.72
CA PHE A 675 27.22 9.63 -18.60
C PHE A 675 27.32 8.16 -18.16
N VAL A 676 27.27 7.26 -19.15
CA VAL A 676 27.42 5.82 -18.96
C VAL A 676 28.57 5.26 -19.81
N SER A 677 29.24 4.23 -19.29
CA SER A 677 30.18 3.43 -20.09
C SER A 677 29.60 2.03 -20.28
N ARG A 678 29.53 1.54 -21.53
CA ARG A 678 29.16 0.14 -21.79
C ARG A 678 30.25 -0.79 -21.25
N ASN A 679 29.85 -1.92 -20.67
CA ASN A 679 30.77 -3.04 -20.49
C ASN A 679 30.91 -3.77 -21.84
N SER A 680 32.12 -4.11 -22.26
CA SER A 680 32.39 -4.70 -23.57
C SER A 680 33.73 -5.43 -23.56
N THR A 681 33.75 -6.63 -24.14
CA THR A 681 34.98 -7.38 -24.40
C THR A 681 35.79 -6.81 -25.57
N LEU A 682 35.16 -6.00 -26.42
CA LEU A 682 35.72 -5.50 -27.67
C LEU A 682 36.30 -4.08 -27.55
N LYS A 683 37.64 -4.04 -27.53
CA LYS A 683 38.56 -2.89 -27.62
C LYS A 683 38.70 -2.00 -26.36
N LYS A 684 39.96 -1.72 -26.02
CA LYS A 684 40.35 -0.62 -25.09
C LYS A 684 39.91 0.72 -25.71
N GLY A 685 39.38 1.63 -24.88
CA GLY A 685 39.17 3.03 -25.26
C GLY A 685 37.72 3.47 -25.54
N ILE A 686 36.70 2.76 -25.05
CA ILE A 686 35.32 3.28 -25.06
C ILE A 686 35.25 4.51 -24.15
N GLN A 687 35.03 5.69 -24.74
CA GLN A 687 34.68 6.91 -24.01
C GLN A 687 33.23 6.85 -23.49
N PRO A 688 32.91 7.58 -22.41
CA PRO A 688 31.54 7.66 -21.90
C PRO A 688 30.56 8.18 -22.95
N GLU A 689 29.32 7.69 -22.89
CA GLU A 689 28.21 8.09 -23.74
C GLU A 689 27.13 8.76 -22.89
N GLU A 690 26.55 9.86 -23.36
CA GLU A 690 25.50 10.58 -22.62
C GLU A 690 24.20 9.77 -22.63
N LEU A 691 23.75 9.30 -21.47
CA LEU A 691 22.50 8.58 -21.29
C LEU A 691 21.29 9.51 -21.43
N LEU A 692 21.34 10.64 -20.73
CA LEU A 692 20.34 11.70 -20.73
C LEU A 692 20.97 13.01 -20.27
N SER A 693 20.35 14.12 -20.66
CA SER A 693 20.62 15.43 -20.10
C SER A 693 19.33 16.23 -19.87
N PHE A 694 19.37 17.15 -18.91
CA PHE A 694 18.30 18.10 -18.63
C PHE A 694 18.88 19.42 -18.14
N SER A 695 18.18 20.52 -18.40
CA SER A 695 18.57 21.86 -17.96
C SER A 695 17.87 22.27 -16.67
N VAL A 696 18.51 23.14 -15.88
CA VAL A 696 17.90 23.88 -14.78
C VAL A 696 18.42 25.33 -14.81
N PRO A 697 17.59 26.36 -14.57
CA PRO A 697 18.08 27.73 -14.46
C PRO A 697 19.14 27.85 -13.35
N TYR A 698 20.27 28.49 -13.65
CA TYR A 698 21.44 28.58 -12.75
C TYR A 698 21.06 29.06 -11.34
N ASN A 699 20.21 30.08 -11.27
CA ASN A 699 19.72 30.69 -10.03
C ASN A 699 18.85 29.74 -9.16
N LEU A 700 18.38 28.63 -9.71
CA LEU A 700 17.62 27.58 -9.01
C LEU A 700 18.46 26.34 -8.68
N SER A 701 19.76 26.34 -9.02
CA SER A 701 20.61 25.15 -8.96
C SER A 701 22.09 25.48 -8.67
N MET A 702 22.37 26.45 -7.80
CA MET A 702 23.72 27.00 -7.58
C MET A 702 24.76 25.99 -7.05
N ARG A 703 24.36 24.82 -6.53
CA ARG A 703 25.30 23.76 -6.08
C ARG A 703 25.45 22.61 -7.06
N GLY A 704 24.78 22.65 -8.21
CA GLY A 704 24.85 21.63 -9.27
C GLY A 704 24.55 20.22 -8.75
N SER A 705 25.45 19.28 -8.99
CA SER A 705 25.34 17.88 -8.53
C SER A 705 25.38 17.68 -7.01
N ASN A 706 25.63 18.74 -6.23
CA ASN A 706 25.59 18.72 -4.76
C ASN A 706 24.23 19.14 -4.17
N GLU A 707 23.23 19.48 -4.99
CA GLU A 707 21.86 19.67 -4.50
C GLU A 707 21.25 18.35 -4.05
N GLN A 708 20.44 18.36 -2.98
CA GLN A 708 19.87 17.14 -2.38
C GLN A 708 19.01 16.33 -3.38
N TRP A 709 18.26 17.02 -4.24
CA TRP A 709 17.45 16.39 -5.28
C TRP A 709 18.31 15.75 -6.38
N ALA A 710 19.44 16.35 -6.74
CA ALA A 710 20.36 15.81 -7.74
C ALA A 710 21.08 14.57 -7.20
N GLN A 711 21.46 14.59 -5.92
CA GLN A 711 22.02 13.43 -5.23
C GLN A 711 20.99 12.28 -5.09
N ALA A 712 19.73 12.60 -4.76
CA ALA A 712 18.66 11.60 -4.67
C ALA A 712 18.34 10.98 -6.05
N PHE A 713 18.27 11.80 -7.11
CA PHE A 713 18.09 11.33 -8.49
C PHE A 713 19.26 10.44 -8.94
N LEU A 714 20.51 10.84 -8.71
CA LEU A 714 21.68 10.03 -9.04
C LEU A 714 21.74 8.74 -8.22
N ALA A 715 21.30 8.74 -6.95
CA ALA A 715 21.20 7.53 -6.13
C ALA A 715 20.12 6.56 -6.67
N HIS A 716 18.97 7.07 -7.13
CA HIS A 716 17.95 6.25 -7.78
C HIS A 716 18.45 5.66 -9.11
N MET A 717 19.12 6.46 -9.94
CA MET A 717 19.75 5.98 -11.18
C MET A 717 20.86 4.96 -10.92
N ARG A 718 21.66 5.15 -9.87
CA ARG A 718 22.67 4.16 -9.41
C ARG A 718 22.04 2.85 -8.96
N MET A 719 20.91 2.88 -8.25
CA MET A 719 20.17 1.67 -7.89
C MET A 719 19.71 0.89 -9.14
N LYS A 720 19.23 1.56 -10.20
CA LYS A 720 18.89 0.89 -11.46
C LYS A 720 20.14 0.36 -12.17
N TRP A 721 21.22 1.13 -12.20
CA TRP A 721 22.51 0.72 -12.76
C TRP A 721 23.13 -0.49 -12.05
N GLU A 722 23.06 -0.57 -10.72
CA GLU A 722 23.56 -1.72 -9.93
C GLU A 722 22.87 -3.03 -10.30
N ARG A 723 21.56 -3.00 -10.61
CA ARG A 723 20.79 -4.18 -11.05
C ARG A 723 21.35 -4.79 -12.34
N CYS A 724 21.93 -3.96 -13.20
CA CYS A 724 22.49 -4.33 -14.51
C CYS A 724 23.99 -3.97 -14.63
N ALA A 725 24.74 -3.99 -13.52
CA ALA A 725 26.17 -3.62 -13.50
C ALA A 725 27.06 -4.49 -14.41
N ASN A 726 26.56 -5.67 -14.83
CA ASN A 726 27.20 -6.51 -15.85
C ASN A 726 27.21 -5.86 -17.24
N ALA A 727 26.18 -5.07 -17.58
CA ALA A 727 26.06 -4.37 -18.87
C ALA A 727 26.70 -2.97 -18.88
N TRP A 728 26.80 -2.33 -17.71
CA TRP A 728 27.24 -0.93 -17.59
C TRP A 728 28.43 -0.78 -16.64
N LYS A 729 29.58 -0.38 -17.16
CA LYS A 729 30.84 -0.22 -16.43
C LYS A 729 30.88 0.98 -15.48
N SER A 730 30.14 2.06 -15.78
CA SER A 730 30.10 3.27 -14.95
C SER A 730 28.80 4.06 -15.14
N LEU A 731 28.41 4.81 -14.12
CA LEU A 731 27.35 5.83 -14.17
C LEU A 731 27.81 7.10 -13.42
N ASN A 732 28.07 8.16 -14.17
CA ASN A 732 28.52 9.46 -13.68
C ASN A 732 27.49 10.55 -13.97
N MET A 733 27.56 11.66 -13.23
CA MET A 733 26.82 12.88 -13.51
C MET A 733 27.82 14.04 -13.52
N GLU A 734 27.77 14.84 -14.57
CA GLU A 734 28.56 16.06 -14.74
C GLU A 734 27.58 17.23 -14.92
N VAL A 735 28.02 18.44 -14.60
CA VAL A 735 27.22 19.67 -14.76
C VAL A 735 28.05 20.67 -15.56
N SER A 736 27.49 21.13 -16.67
CA SER A 736 28.09 22.15 -17.54
C SER A 736 27.24 23.42 -17.55
N GLU A 737 27.85 24.57 -17.83
CA GLU A 737 27.16 25.85 -17.92
C GLU A 737 26.86 26.21 -19.38
N CYS A 738 25.64 26.63 -19.66
CA CYS A 738 25.23 27.18 -20.96
C CYS A 738 24.86 28.66 -20.81
N HIS A 739 25.47 29.50 -21.64
CA HIS A 739 25.25 30.95 -21.65
C HIS A 739 24.11 31.33 -22.62
N PRO A 740 23.31 32.39 -22.32
CA PRO A 740 22.16 32.80 -23.15
C PRO A 740 22.44 32.92 -24.66
N GLN A 741 23.62 33.40 -25.03
CA GLN A 741 24.01 33.59 -26.44
C GLN A 741 24.16 32.28 -27.23
N ALA A 742 24.40 31.14 -26.57
CA ALA A 742 24.51 29.84 -27.23
C ALA A 742 23.14 29.27 -27.67
N ILE A 743 22.04 29.78 -27.10
CA ILE A 743 20.67 29.39 -27.43
C ILE A 743 20.09 30.31 -28.52
N VAL A 744 20.62 31.52 -28.69
CA VAL A 744 20.15 32.56 -29.64
C VAL A 744 20.63 32.32 -31.08
N LEU A 745 21.62 31.45 -31.25
CA LEU A 745 22.29 31.11 -32.51
C LEU A 745 21.87 29.71 -32.94
#